data_AF-A0AAJ8K318-F1
#
_entry.id   AF-A0AAJ8K318-F1
#
_cell.length_a   1.000
_cell.length_b   1.000
_cell.length_c   1.000
_cell.angle_alpha   90.00
_cell.angle_beta   90.00
_cell.angle_gamma   90.00
#
_symmetry.space_group_name_H-M   'P 1'
#
loop_
_entity.id
_entity.type
_entity.pdbx_description
1 polymer ?
#
loop_
_entity_poly.entity_id
_entity_poly.type
_entity_poly.pdbx_seq_one_letter_code
_entity_poly.pdbx_strand_id
1 'polypeptide(L)'
;MSSPRKRSRIYGSQGRQLSEPQLPLHIALAWVIDRVFPLNDDCQPVPVYSHGFVADILRILAREISEVGSKPASFISLRDELDPLVRKETADILKRNNKKRSRGQKVEEEHEDAEKYSNWMSAFGDRFKDVAEGCTFLDRLEKELKDRLNYADDDEPTELPEPIERHSPIGIFSRNLLNTLRKLSFDETTHLSREIAKWCGVENAGTSIHAGTWSLDRRSGMEDTLDKRIKAMQDYQSSNASGDYSNALVSLRRFYDYQFPSAGRDQHQHALLNIATFHYSTGGMESARSAIDEAIRVARTAGDKACLQHCLSLAQRIKNETSSVAYAPSETIRIQQKPISNSRVPEGQTPMDQLWSVKPALDLGEPVHIAFRRIHSSLGKELSTELPVTASDEDPQRKVSKVWRTGQKLDMAAWNATQAGLWGMLGSNVLAEFHEDLALDDLSPWNDGRLTVILSKAQRAVERAEYDSALAILLDISLLQGMSMQSYHRWSKVIWNVLERRAKMHGDDPLLSHISSLQAPFAYSQRHGAGGPIRETGHPEPISLSATSSSSEPSKGISMIQEHIRDLLKKVEKLQLANAPGHMILPDILAAVQLSSELGLWRLYRFGTVVLCEVLLGMEGMGMAGKVVKQLEGVWDQILGGDDSEAVARGAMCLGKAKLDVSLDGDSDDLLDQATQHIKHSIEISTKLESRSLLLEGTSLLSMISELRGQTQQRDEHSEKYMIVRAGDEAELKRMEEQVVRVGEIVKMVGVRVAEGWK
;
A
#
# COMPACT_ATOMS: atom_id res chain seq x y z
N MET A 1 -11.39 5.52 34.91
CA MET A 1 -10.33 6.53 35.11
C MET A 1 -9.78 6.90 33.74
N SER A 2 -10.14 8.09 33.28
CA SER A 2 -9.92 8.61 31.93
C SER A 2 -8.47 9.10 31.76
N SER A 3 -7.72 8.43 30.89
CA SER A 3 -6.44 8.92 30.37
C SER A 3 -6.68 9.71 29.07
N PRO A 4 -6.04 10.88 28.88
CA PRO A 4 -6.33 11.75 27.76
C PRO A 4 -5.72 11.21 26.45
N ARG A 5 -6.59 11.07 25.44
CA ARG A 5 -6.25 10.73 24.06
C ARG A 5 -5.26 11.76 23.51
N LYS A 6 -4.02 11.33 23.22
CA LYS A 6 -3.09 12.07 22.36
C LYS A 6 -3.68 12.09 20.95
N ARG A 7 -4.28 13.21 20.56
CA ARG A 7 -4.59 13.53 19.16
C ARG A 7 -3.26 13.60 18.40
N SER A 8 -2.96 12.59 17.58
CA SER A 8 -2.01 12.72 16.47
C SER A 8 -2.63 13.66 15.45
N ARG A 9 -2.40 14.97 15.61
CA ARG A 9 -2.58 15.92 14.52
C ARG A 9 -1.48 15.63 13.50
N ILE A 10 -1.84 14.90 12.46
CA ILE A 10 -1.14 14.91 11.19
C ILE A 10 -1.13 16.37 10.74
N TYR A 11 0.00 17.06 10.86
CA TYR A 11 0.20 18.32 10.15
C TYR A 11 0.36 17.97 8.67
N GLY A 12 -0.77 17.83 7.99
CA GLY A 12 -0.84 18.02 6.55
C GLY A 12 -0.60 19.50 6.29
N SER A 13 0.66 19.92 6.28
CA SER A 13 1.06 21.14 5.61
C SER A 13 0.89 20.88 4.12
N GLN A 14 -0.34 21.03 3.62
CA GLN A 14 -0.54 21.29 2.20
C GLN A 14 0.15 22.62 1.92
N GLY A 15 1.42 22.54 1.52
CA GLY A 15 2.15 23.67 0.97
C GLY A 15 1.32 24.22 -0.19
N ARG A 16 1.10 25.53 -0.18
CA ARG A 16 0.25 26.22 -1.14
C ARG A 16 0.68 25.87 -2.57
N GLN A 17 -0.28 25.63 -3.46
CA GLN A 17 -0.01 25.71 -4.89
C GLN A 17 0.30 27.18 -5.22
N LEU A 18 1.57 27.48 -5.49
CA LEU A 18 2.06 28.84 -5.73
C LEU A 18 1.99 29.16 -7.22
N SER A 19 1.23 30.19 -7.58
CA SER A 19 1.16 30.75 -8.93
C SER A 19 1.67 32.20 -9.02
N GLU A 20 2.22 32.75 -7.93
CA GLU A 20 2.83 34.09 -7.90
C GLU A 20 4.23 34.03 -7.27
N PRO A 21 5.19 34.86 -7.71
CA PRO A 21 6.49 34.93 -7.08
C PRO A 21 6.32 35.43 -5.64
N GLN A 22 6.77 34.66 -4.64
CA GLN A 22 6.68 35.06 -3.22
C GLN A 22 7.60 36.25 -2.87
N LEU A 23 8.52 36.62 -3.76
CA LEU A 23 9.60 37.56 -3.49
C LEU A 23 9.14 39.04 -3.33
N PRO A 24 8.22 39.59 -4.14
CA PRO A 24 7.65 40.92 -3.90
C PRO A 24 6.97 41.08 -2.54
N LEU A 25 6.22 40.06 -2.11
CA LEU A 25 5.62 40.04 -0.77
C LEU A 25 6.69 40.02 0.32
N HIS A 26 7.72 39.19 0.19
CA HIS A 26 8.83 39.15 1.15
C HIS A 26 9.55 40.49 1.29
N ILE A 27 9.72 41.23 0.20
CA ILE A 27 10.36 42.56 0.19
C ILE A 27 9.46 43.61 0.84
N ALA A 28 8.14 43.53 0.63
CA ALA A 28 7.18 44.37 1.34
C ALA A 28 7.16 44.09 2.85
N LEU A 29 7.23 42.82 3.27
CA LEU A 29 7.30 42.46 4.69
C LEU A 29 8.61 42.95 5.33
N ALA A 30 9.73 42.87 4.61
CA ALA A 30 11.01 43.42 5.05
C ALA A 30 10.98 44.95 5.22
N TRP A 31 10.32 45.66 4.30
CA TRP A 31 10.06 47.10 4.44
C TRP A 31 9.23 47.43 5.68
N VAL A 32 8.23 46.61 6.00
CA VAL A 32 7.44 46.78 7.24
C VAL A 32 8.31 46.53 8.48
N ILE A 33 9.22 45.55 8.44
CA ILE A 33 10.17 45.28 9.53
C ILE A 33 11.11 46.49 9.75
N ASP A 34 11.64 47.07 8.67
CA ASP A 34 12.47 48.28 8.71
C ASP A 34 11.74 49.45 9.41
N ARG A 35 10.44 49.62 9.14
CA ARG A 35 9.63 50.69 9.74
C ARG A 35 9.20 50.45 11.18
N VAL A 36 8.96 49.20 11.58
CA VAL A 36 8.54 48.85 12.95
C VAL A 36 9.67 49.03 13.96
N PHE A 37 10.91 48.85 13.53
CA PHE A 37 12.12 49.01 14.35
C PHE A 37 12.99 50.15 13.79
N PRO A 38 12.70 51.42 14.08
CA PRO A 38 13.54 52.53 13.64
C PRO A 38 14.89 52.51 14.38
N LEU A 39 15.94 52.88 13.64
CA LEU A 39 17.30 53.07 14.15
C LEU A 39 17.66 54.55 14.05
N ASN A 40 18.42 55.07 15.03
CA ASN A 40 18.99 56.42 14.96
C ASN A 40 20.25 56.47 14.08
N ASP A 41 20.82 57.66 13.86
CA ASP A 41 22.03 57.87 13.05
C ASP A 41 23.26 57.07 13.56
N ASP A 42 23.25 56.65 14.84
CA ASP A 42 24.27 55.80 15.48
C ASP A 42 23.91 54.29 15.43
N CYS A 43 22.91 53.90 14.63
CA CYS A 43 22.39 52.53 14.47
C CYS A 43 21.82 51.89 15.75
N GLN A 44 21.38 52.68 16.72
CA GLN A 44 20.75 52.23 17.96
C GLN A 44 19.22 52.19 17.82
N PRO A 45 18.53 51.19 18.41
CA PRO A 45 17.08 51.08 18.33
C PRO A 45 16.38 52.16 19.15
N VAL A 46 15.44 52.87 18.51
CA VAL A 46 14.66 53.91 19.18
C VAL A 46 13.23 53.41 19.43
N PRO A 47 12.77 53.33 20.70
CA PRO A 47 11.45 52.82 21.03
C PRO A 47 10.37 53.89 20.78
N VAL A 48 10.10 54.16 19.50
CA VAL A 48 9.13 55.18 19.06
C VAL A 48 7.68 54.69 19.22
N TYR A 49 7.44 53.41 18.93
CA TYR A 49 6.11 52.82 18.88
C TYR A 49 5.72 52.07 20.16
N SER A 50 4.42 52.02 20.46
CA SER A 50 3.92 51.24 21.61
C SER A 50 4.10 49.73 21.44
N HIS A 51 4.38 49.02 22.55
CA HIS A 51 4.53 47.56 22.53
C HIS A 51 3.28 46.82 21.98
N GLY A 52 2.08 47.36 22.20
CA GLY A 52 0.85 46.79 21.66
C GLY A 52 0.79 46.86 20.13
N PHE A 53 1.14 48.00 19.56
CA PHE A 53 1.22 48.20 18.12
C PHE A 53 2.30 47.33 17.48
N VAL A 54 3.50 47.27 18.07
CA VAL A 54 4.59 46.41 17.58
C VAL A 54 4.15 44.94 17.60
N ALA A 55 3.49 44.48 18.66
CA ALA A 55 2.98 43.10 18.75
C ALA A 55 1.91 42.80 17.69
N ASP A 56 1.01 43.73 17.40
CA ASP A 56 -0.04 43.55 16.39
C ASP A 56 0.56 43.44 14.97
N ILE A 57 1.59 44.23 14.64
CA ILE A 57 2.28 44.14 13.35
C ILE A 57 3.13 42.87 13.24
N LEU A 58 3.83 42.50 14.31
CA LEU A 58 4.60 41.25 14.35
C LEU A 58 3.70 40.01 14.18
N ARG A 59 2.44 40.05 14.62
CA ARG A 59 1.47 38.97 14.34
C ARG A 59 1.12 38.88 12.86
N ILE A 60 0.95 40.01 12.17
CA ILE A 60 0.72 40.04 10.72
C ILE A 60 1.94 39.48 10.00
N LEU A 61 3.15 39.95 10.34
CA LEU A 61 4.41 39.46 9.79
C LEU A 61 4.60 37.95 10.02
N ALA A 62 4.39 37.48 11.25
CA ALA A 62 4.54 36.06 11.58
C ALA A 62 3.52 35.17 10.87
N ARG A 63 2.29 35.65 10.66
CA ARG A 63 1.24 34.95 9.91
C ARG A 63 1.63 34.73 8.45
N GLU A 64 2.17 35.76 7.82
CA GLU A 64 2.59 35.69 6.41
C GLU A 64 3.91 34.91 6.24
N ILE A 65 4.91 35.14 7.11
CA ILE A 65 6.21 34.43 7.08
C ILE A 65 6.05 32.94 7.36
N SER A 66 5.14 32.56 8.26
CA SER A 66 4.87 31.14 8.59
C SER A 66 3.81 30.50 7.68
N GLU A 67 3.34 31.22 6.65
CA GLU A 67 2.37 30.78 5.64
C GLU A 67 1.02 30.23 6.19
N VAL A 68 0.62 30.64 7.40
CA VAL A 68 -0.54 30.05 8.13
C VAL A 68 -1.90 30.44 7.53
N GLY A 69 -1.97 31.49 6.70
CA GLY A 69 -3.20 31.94 6.02
C GLY A 69 -3.64 31.05 4.85
N SER A 70 -4.91 31.16 4.41
CA SER A 70 -5.44 30.38 3.26
C SER A 70 -5.10 30.98 1.88
N LYS A 71 -4.76 32.27 1.82
CA LYS A 71 -4.33 32.99 0.60
C LYS A 71 -3.14 33.92 0.96
N PRO A 72 -2.16 34.13 0.06
CA PRO A 72 -1.10 35.11 0.29
C PRO A 72 -1.67 36.54 0.30
N ALA A 73 -1.11 37.41 1.15
CA ALA A 73 -1.51 38.81 1.18
C ALA A 73 -1.15 39.52 -0.13
N SER A 74 -2.14 40.12 -0.80
CA SER A 74 -1.91 41.04 -1.91
C SER A 74 -1.47 42.41 -1.40
N PHE A 75 -0.88 43.24 -2.27
CA PHE A 75 -0.49 44.62 -1.94
C PHE A 75 -1.65 45.42 -1.31
N ILE A 76 -2.84 45.28 -1.88
CA ILE A 76 -4.07 45.94 -1.41
C ILE A 76 -4.49 45.38 -0.04
N SER A 77 -4.49 44.05 0.13
CA SER A 77 -4.86 43.41 1.39
C SER A 77 -3.93 43.78 2.54
N LEU A 78 -2.62 43.86 2.29
CA LEU A 78 -1.62 44.21 3.30
C LEU A 78 -1.74 45.70 3.68
N ARG A 79 -1.98 46.58 2.70
CA ARG A 79 -2.23 48.00 2.94
C ARG A 79 -3.46 48.23 3.81
N ASP A 80 -4.58 47.60 3.46
CA ASP A 80 -5.85 47.82 4.15
C ASP A 80 -5.82 47.30 5.61
N GLU A 81 -4.96 46.33 5.93
CA GLU A 81 -4.74 45.82 7.30
C GLU A 81 -3.75 46.69 8.12
N LEU A 82 -2.72 47.24 7.49
CA LEU A 82 -1.69 48.07 8.17
C LEU A 82 -2.15 49.53 8.39
N ASP A 83 -2.79 50.15 7.40
CA ASP A 83 -3.22 51.55 7.46
C ASP A 83 -4.04 51.93 8.72
N PRO A 84 -5.05 51.16 9.17
CA PRO A 84 -5.81 51.51 10.37
C PRO A 84 -4.96 51.41 11.65
N LEU A 85 -4.01 50.47 11.72
CA LEU A 85 -3.10 50.33 12.86
C LEU A 85 -2.15 51.52 12.93
N VAL A 86 -1.55 51.91 11.79
CA VAL A 86 -0.63 53.06 11.70
C VAL A 86 -1.37 54.37 12.03
N ARG A 87 -2.60 54.57 11.54
CA ARG A 87 -3.43 55.76 11.91
C ARG A 87 -3.69 55.85 13.40
N LYS A 88 -3.97 54.72 14.05
CA LYS A 88 -4.25 54.69 15.48
C LYS A 88 -3.02 55.03 16.31
N GLU A 89 -1.87 54.43 16.01
CA GLU A 89 -0.63 54.68 16.75
C GLU A 89 -0.10 56.10 16.50
N THR A 90 -0.14 56.62 15.27
CA THR A 90 0.26 58.01 14.96
C THR A 90 -0.59 59.04 15.71
N ALA A 91 -1.90 58.82 15.82
CA ALA A 91 -2.79 59.68 16.61
C ALA A 91 -2.47 59.64 18.11
N ASP A 92 -2.04 58.49 18.63
CA ASP A 92 -1.66 58.34 20.04
C ASP A 92 -0.25 58.88 20.32
N ILE A 93 0.70 58.75 19.39
CA ILE A 93 2.02 59.40 19.43
C ILE A 93 1.84 60.93 19.42
N LEU A 94 0.99 61.47 18.55
CA LEU A 94 0.68 62.90 18.49
C LEU A 94 0.13 63.43 19.83
N LYS A 95 -0.75 62.68 20.51
CA LYS A 95 -1.22 63.02 21.85
C LYS A 95 -0.11 62.98 22.90
N ARG A 96 0.77 61.96 22.86
CA ARG A 96 1.91 61.81 23.79
C ARG A 96 2.91 62.95 23.60
N ASN A 97 3.24 63.31 22.37
CA ASN A 97 4.21 64.35 22.07
C ASN A 97 3.65 65.75 22.33
N ASN A 98 2.37 66.00 22.04
CA ASN A 98 1.72 67.25 22.46
C ASN A 98 1.68 67.40 24.00
N LYS A 99 1.53 66.29 24.74
CA LYS A 99 1.66 66.29 26.20
C LYS A 99 3.11 66.57 26.66
N LYS A 100 4.13 66.04 25.97
CA LYS A 100 5.54 66.37 26.23
C LYS A 100 5.86 67.84 25.94
N ARG A 101 5.39 68.37 24.79
CA ARG A 101 5.49 69.79 24.41
C ARG A 101 4.82 70.71 25.44
N SER A 102 3.62 70.34 25.93
CA SER A 102 2.92 71.10 26.99
C SER A 102 3.64 71.12 28.34
N ARG A 103 4.57 70.17 28.56
CA ARG A 103 5.42 70.07 29.77
C ARG A 103 6.80 70.72 29.60
N GLY A 104 7.08 71.33 28.44
CA GLY A 104 8.36 71.97 28.13
C GLY A 104 9.52 71.01 27.84
N GLN A 105 9.24 69.73 27.57
CA GLN A 105 10.26 68.75 27.19
C GLN A 105 10.50 68.78 25.68
N LYS A 106 11.77 68.78 25.25
CA LYS A 106 12.15 68.69 23.83
C LYS A 106 11.79 67.30 23.30
N VAL A 107 11.09 67.25 22.17
CA VAL A 107 10.79 66.01 21.44
C VAL A 107 11.94 65.76 20.46
N GLU A 108 12.44 64.52 20.40
CA GLU A 108 13.50 64.12 19.47
C GLU A 108 12.95 64.00 18.04
N GLU A 109 13.79 64.23 17.04
CA GLU A 109 13.41 64.32 15.62
C GLU A 109 12.67 63.07 15.10
N GLU A 110 13.10 61.89 15.53
CA GLU A 110 12.48 60.61 15.17
C GLU A 110 11.04 60.46 15.72
N HIS A 111 10.78 61.05 16.89
CA HIS A 111 9.45 61.10 17.46
C HIS A 111 8.57 62.14 16.76
N GLU A 112 9.15 63.19 16.15
CA GLU A 112 8.42 64.17 15.35
C GLU A 112 8.06 63.62 13.96
N ASP A 113 8.93 62.81 13.37
CA ASP A 113 8.66 62.15 12.10
C ASP A 113 7.60 61.04 12.24
N ALA A 114 7.58 60.33 13.37
CA ALA A 114 6.51 59.37 13.66
C ALA A 114 5.14 60.01 13.98
N GLU A 115 5.05 61.33 14.19
CA GLU A 115 3.77 62.05 14.27
C GLU A 115 3.12 62.24 12.88
N LYS A 116 3.93 62.28 11.82
CA LYS A 116 3.44 62.51 10.46
C LYS A 116 2.86 61.19 9.93
N TYR A 117 1.55 61.14 9.79
CA TYR A 117 0.89 59.98 9.20
C TYR A 117 1.38 59.76 7.76
N SER A 118 1.91 58.57 7.51
CA SER A 118 2.31 58.10 6.19
C SER A 118 1.75 56.70 5.93
N ASN A 119 1.22 56.48 4.73
CA ASN A 119 0.81 55.15 4.28
C ASN A 119 2.06 54.33 3.93
N TRP A 120 2.47 53.39 4.80
CA TRP A 120 3.70 52.63 4.62
C TRP A 120 3.75 51.85 3.30
N MET A 121 2.61 51.26 2.89
CA MET A 121 2.52 50.48 1.65
C MET A 121 2.37 51.36 0.40
N SER A 122 1.70 52.52 0.47
CA SER A 122 1.68 53.46 -0.66
C SER A 122 3.06 54.06 -0.92
N ALA A 123 3.79 54.42 0.15
CA ALA A 123 5.17 54.88 0.06
C ALA A 123 6.12 53.80 -0.48
N PHE A 124 5.84 52.52 -0.21
CA PHE A 124 6.56 51.40 -0.82
C PHE A 124 6.31 51.35 -2.33
N GLY A 125 5.06 51.36 -2.77
CA GLY A 125 4.71 51.31 -4.20
C GLY A 125 5.23 52.50 -5.01
N ASP A 126 5.28 53.71 -4.41
CA ASP A 126 5.79 54.91 -5.06
C ASP A 126 7.27 54.80 -5.47
N ARG A 127 8.09 54.05 -4.71
CA ARG A 127 9.52 53.86 -5.00
C ARG A 127 9.81 52.96 -6.20
N PHE A 128 8.80 52.23 -6.66
CA PHE A 128 8.90 51.35 -7.84
C PHE A 128 8.23 51.95 -9.07
N LYS A 129 7.90 53.25 -9.05
CA LYS A 129 7.44 53.98 -10.24
C LYS A 129 8.54 54.16 -11.29
N ASP A 130 9.77 54.39 -10.84
CA ASP A 130 10.97 54.34 -11.66
C ASP A 130 11.78 53.07 -11.33
N VAL A 131 12.24 52.39 -12.37
CA VAL A 131 13.04 51.16 -12.22
C VAL A 131 14.38 51.46 -11.55
N ALA A 132 14.98 52.62 -11.84
CA ALA A 132 16.24 53.03 -11.23
C ALA A 132 16.09 53.30 -9.73
N GLU A 133 15.03 54.01 -9.34
CA GLU A 133 14.68 54.23 -7.93
C GLU A 133 14.41 52.90 -7.20
N GLY A 134 13.67 51.98 -7.84
CA GLY A 134 13.41 50.64 -7.30
C GLY A 134 14.68 49.80 -7.08
N CYS A 135 15.64 49.85 -8.00
CA CYS A 135 16.93 49.18 -7.81
C CYS A 135 17.71 49.78 -6.64
N THR A 136 17.80 51.12 -6.55
CA THR A 136 18.49 51.78 -5.42
C THR A 136 17.79 51.51 -4.08
N PHE A 137 16.47 51.30 -4.09
CA PHE A 137 15.73 50.92 -2.89
C PHE A 137 16.08 49.50 -2.43
N LEU A 138 16.21 48.53 -3.35
CA LEU A 138 16.59 47.16 -3.00
C LEU A 138 18.00 47.11 -2.39
N ASP A 139 18.95 47.87 -2.93
CA ASP A 139 20.31 47.99 -2.38
C ASP A 139 20.31 48.63 -0.98
N ARG A 140 19.44 49.63 -0.75
CA ARG A 140 19.29 50.27 0.57
C ARG A 140 18.62 49.33 1.58
N LEU A 141 17.58 48.62 1.18
CA LEU A 141 16.87 47.67 2.02
C LEU A 141 17.81 46.53 2.47
N GLU A 142 18.73 46.10 1.61
CA GLU A 142 19.78 45.15 1.99
C GLU A 142 20.61 45.67 3.17
N LYS A 143 21.08 46.93 3.09
CA LYS A 143 21.89 47.57 4.13
C LYS A 143 21.09 47.77 5.43
N GLU A 144 19.86 48.26 5.32
CA GLU A 144 18.96 48.51 6.46
C GLU A 144 18.57 47.22 7.22
N LEU A 145 18.39 46.10 6.51
CA LEU A 145 18.17 44.79 7.14
C LEU A 145 19.43 44.24 7.78
N LYS A 146 20.61 44.49 7.19
CA LYS A 146 21.91 44.08 7.74
C LYS A 146 22.17 44.74 9.10
N ASP A 147 21.91 46.05 9.18
CA ASP A 147 22.17 46.85 10.37
C ASP A 147 21.26 46.44 11.55
N ARG A 148 19.99 46.06 11.27
CA ARG A 148 19.03 45.57 12.29
C ARG A 148 19.31 44.16 12.83
N LEU A 149 19.93 43.32 12.01
CA LEU A 149 20.40 41.99 12.41
C LEU A 149 21.79 42.04 13.05
N ASN A 150 22.39 43.25 13.13
CA ASN A 150 23.72 43.49 13.67
C ASN A 150 24.78 42.53 13.09
N TYR A 151 24.79 42.44 11.76
CA TYR A 151 25.67 41.55 11.01
C TYR A 151 27.09 42.17 10.92
N ALA A 152 27.75 42.33 12.07
CA ALA A 152 29.21 42.44 12.10
C ALA A 152 29.78 41.05 11.77
N ASP A 153 30.81 41.00 10.92
CA ASP A 153 31.43 39.73 10.50
C ASP A 153 32.27 39.07 11.63
N ASP A 154 32.37 39.70 12.81
CA ASP A 154 33.10 39.21 13.97
C ASP A 154 32.19 38.95 15.19
N ASP A 155 32.39 37.79 15.84
CA ASP A 155 31.63 37.24 16.98
C ASP A 155 31.78 38.03 18.31
N GLU A 156 31.98 39.35 18.28
CA GLU A 156 31.98 40.15 19.53
C GLU A 156 30.55 40.58 19.93
N PRO A 157 30.05 40.13 21.10
CA PRO A 157 28.74 40.50 21.58
C PRO A 157 28.73 42.00 21.89
N THR A 158 27.97 42.76 21.11
CA THR A 158 27.71 44.17 21.38
C THR A 158 26.88 44.28 22.67
N GLU A 159 27.21 45.24 23.53
CA GLU A 159 26.67 45.38 24.89
C GLU A 159 25.16 45.72 24.97
N LEU A 160 24.45 45.80 23.83
CA LEU A 160 23.06 46.23 23.71
C LEU A 160 22.17 45.13 23.09
N PRO A 161 20.93 44.94 23.57
CA PRO A 161 20.05 43.89 23.07
C PRO A 161 19.67 44.12 21.60
N GLU A 162 19.85 43.09 20.77
CA GLU A 162 19.49 43.11 19.35
C GLU A 162 17.98 43.42 19.17
N PRO A 163 17.58 44.29 18.23
CA PRO A 163 16.17 44.58 17.97
C PRO A 163 15.39 43.34 17.49
N ILE A 164 16.06 42.43 16.78
CA ILE A 164 15.51 41.17 16.27
C ILE A 164 16.49 40.05 16.58
N GLU A 165 16.03 39.03 17.32
CA GLU A 165 16.83 37.85 17.62
C GLU A 165 17.11 37.04 16.34
N ARG A 166 18.39 36.74 16.07
CA ARG A 166 18.85 36.03 14.86
C ARG A 166 18.20 34.66 14.65
N HIS A 167 17.89 33.96 15.73
CA HIS A 167 17.29 32.61 15.70
C HIS A 167 15.77 32.62 15.69
N SER A 168 15.15 33.78 15.86
CA SER A 168 13.69 33.91 15.72
C SER A 168 13.26 33.62 14.28
N PRO A 169 12.00 33.20 14.03
CA PRO A 169 11.48 33.02 12.68
C PRO A 169 11.64 34.26 11.78
N ILE A 170 11.53 35.46 12.37
CA ILE A 170 11.71 36.75 11.68
C ILE A 170 13.19 37.00 11.38
N GLY A 171 14.09 36.64 12.29
CA GLY A 171 15.54 36.69 12.08
C GLY A 171 16.01 35.74 10.97
N ILE A 172 15.52 34.50 10.97
CA ILE A 172 15.81 33.50 9.92
C ILE A 172 15.26 33.97 8.56
N PHE A 173 14.03 34.51 8.53
CA PHE A 173 13.44 35.10 7.33
C PHE A 173 14.28 36.24 6.77
N SER A 174 14.62 37.22 7.62
CA SER A 174 15.39 38.41 7.22
C SER A 174 16.79 38.03 6.72
N ARG A 175 17.43 37.04 7.36
CA ARG A 175 18.73 36.49 6.92
C ARG A 175 18.63 35.75 5.58
N ASN A 176 17.59 34.96 5.36
CA ASN A 176 17.38 34.27 4.09
C ASN A 176 17.13 35.27 2.96
N LEU A 177 16.32 36.31 3.20
CA LEU A 177 16.06 37.38 2.25
C LEU A 177 17.35 38.17 1.93
N LEU A 178 18.14 38.53 2.95
CA LEU A 178 19.43 39.21 2.79
C LEU A 178 20.40 38.39 1.91
N ASN A 179 20.47 37.08 2.14
CA ASN A 179 21.29 36.18 1.32
C ASN A 179 20.80 36.05 -0.12
N THR A 180 19.49 36.21 -0.35
CA THR A 180 18.92 36.23 -1.71
C THR A 180 19.26 37.56 -2.40
N LEU A 181 19.03 38.70 -1.74
CA LEU A 181 19.31 40.03 -2.29
C LEU A 181 20.79 40.20 -2.67
N ARG A 182 21.73 39.75 -1.83
CA ARG A 182 23.18 39.77 -2.11
C ARG A 182 23.61 38.98 -3.34
N LYS A 183 22.81 38.00 -3.74
CA LYS A 183 23.13 37.10 -4.86
C LYS A 183 22.50 37.54 -6.16
N LEU A 184 21.63 38.56 -6.15
CA LEU A 184 21.00 39.05 -7.35
C LEU A 184 22.04 39.78 -8.21
N SER A 185 22.11 39.38 -9.49
CA SER A 185 22.81 40.15 -10.51
C SER A 185 22.04 41.44 -10.85
N PHE A 186 22.72 42.41 -11.47
CA PHE A 186 22.09 43.66 -11.91
C PHE A 186 20.85 43.42 -12.78
N ASP A 187 20.92 42.46 -13.71
CA ASP A 187 19.79 42.11 -14.59
C ASP A 187 18.61 41.52 -13.80
N GLU A 188 18.89 40.65 -12.81
CA GLU A 188 17.87 40.08 -11.93
C GLU A 188 17.24 41.13 -11.01
N THR A 189 18.01 42.08 -10.48
CA THR A 189 17.51 43.21 -9.68
C THR A 189 16.59 44.12 -10.50
N THR A 190 16.93 44.40 -11.77
CA THR A 190 16.04 45.18 -12.66
C THR A 190 14.75 44.42 -13.00
N HIS A 191 14.82 43.09 -13.14
CA HIS A 191 13.63 42.26 -13.35
C HIS A 191 12.73 42.26 -12.12
N LEU A 192 13.31 42.07 -10.94
CA LEU A 192 12.61 42.09 -9.65
C LEU A 192 11.94 43.44 -9.38
N SER A 193 12.61 44.55 -9.66
CA SER A 193 12.04 45.90 -9.57
C SER A 193 10.78 46.05 -10.44
N ARG A 194 10.78 45.51 -11.67
CA ARG A 194 9.61 45.49 -12.56
C ARG A 194 8.50 44.56 -12.05
N GLU A 195 8.82 43.41 -11.48
CA GLU A 195 7.83 42.50 -10.88
C GLU A 195 7.14 43.12 -9.67
N ILE A 196 7.89 43.83 -8.81
CA ILE A 196 7.33 44.55 -7.66
C ILE A 196 6.45 45.70 -8.12
N ALA A 197 6.86 46.46 -9.15
CA ALA A 197 6.03 47.51 -9.74
C ALA A 197 4.69 46.97 -10.26
N LYS A 198 4.70 45.81 -10.92
CA LYS A 198 3.47 45.10 -11.35
C LYS A 198 2.63 44.66 -10.16
N TRP A 199 3.25 44.10 -9.12
CA TRP A 199 2.56 43.68 -7.90
C TRP A 199 1.89 44.86 -7.15
N CYS A 200 2.51 46.05 -7.22
CA CYS A 200 1.95 47.29 -6.67
C CYS A 200 0.86 47.93 -7.55
N GLY A 201 0.62 47.41 -8.77
CA GLY A 201 -0.38 47.93 -9.71
C GLY A 201 0.08 49.17 -10.50
N VAL A 202 1.39 49.36 -10.70
CA VAL A 202 1.95 50.49 -11.47
C VAL A 202 2.07 50.10 -12.95
N GLU A 203 1.34 50.79 -13.84
CA GLU A 203 1.17 50.41 -15.26
C GLU A 203 2.40 50.60 -16.17
N ASN A 204 3.44 51.31 -15.73
CA ASN A 204 4.61 51.65 -16.57
C ASN A 204 5.77 50.64 -16.50
N ALA A 205 5.55 49.43 -15.97
CA ALA A 205 6.56 48.38 -16.02
C ALA A 205 6.60 47.78 -17.43
N GLY A 206 7.55 48.22 -18.27
CA GLY A 206 7.77 47.67 -19.62
C GLY A 206 7.82 46.13 -19.65
N THR A 207 7.61 45.55 -20.84
CA THR A 207 7.55 44.10 -21.04
C THR A 207 8.75 43.41 -20.39
N SER A 208 8.49 42.59 -19.36
CA SER A 208 9.48 41.67 -18.82
C SER A 208 9.78 40.66 -19.91
N ILE A 209 10.93 40.78 -20.56
CA ILE A 209 11.49 39.63 -21.26
C ILE A 209 11.66 38.59 -20.16
N HIS A 210 10.94 37.47 -20.23
CA HIS A 210 11.24 36.31 -19.40
C HIS A 210 12.72 36.03 -19.63
N ALA A 211 13.57 36.40 -18.67
CA ALA A 211 14.93 35.94 -18.64
C ALA A 211 14.82 34.43 -18.62
N GLY A 212 15.02 33.80 -19.77
CA GLY A 212 14.93 32.37 -19.91
C GLY A 212 15.99 31.77 -19.02
N THR A 213 15.61 31.36 -17.81
CA THR A 213 16.10 30.19 -17.06
C THR A 213 17.61 29.96 -16.97
N TRP A 214 18.45 30.95 -17.26
CA TRP A 214 19.89 30.80 -17.34
C TRP A 214 20.50 31.66 -16.24
N SER A 215 20.23 31.24 -15.02
CA SER A 215 21.02 31.66 -13.87
C SER A 215 22.34 30.88 -13.93
N LEU A 216 23.43 31.61 -14.11
CA LEU A 216 24.80 31.14 -13.93
C LEU A 216 25.11 30.77 -12.46
N ASP A 217 24.10 30.73 -11.58
CA ASP A 217 24.25 30.25 -10.21
C ASP A 217 24.30 28.71 -10.19
N ARG A 218 25.36 28.19 -9.57
CA ARG A 218 25.57 26.75 -9.32
C ARG A 218 24.38 26.12 -8.60
N ARG A 219 23.60 26.93 -7.86
CA ARG A 219 22.39 26.54 -7.15
C ARG A 219 21.19 26.32 -8.08
N SER A 220 20.96 27.20 -9.06
CA SER A 220 19.86 27.07 -10.03
C SER A 220 20.04 25.84 -10.94
N GLY A 221 21.27 25.57 -11.39
CA GLY A 221 21.57 24.32 -12.11
C GLY A 221 21.41 23.05 -11.24
N MET A 222 21.52 23.18 -9.92
CA MET A 222 21.34 22.07 -8.98
C MET A 222 19.85 21.85 -8.64
N GLU A 223 19.04 22.90 -8.64
CA GLU A 223 17.58 22.83 -8.52
C GLU A 223 16.94 22.23 -9.79
N ASP A 224 17.42 22.60 -10.99
CA ASP A 224 16.97 22.01 -12.27
C ASP A 224 17.32 20.50 -12.39
N THR A 225 18.43 20.05 -11.80
CA THR A 225 18.75 18.61 -11.74
C THR A 225 17.89 17.86 -10.74
N LEU A 226 17.50 18.48 -9.61
CA LEU A 226 16.55 17.91 -8.65
C LEU A 226 15.16 17.75 -9.26
N ASP A 227 14.65 18.77 -9.95
CA ASP A 227 13.33 18.73 -10.59
C ASP A 227 13.28 17.67 -11.71
N LYS A 228 14.33 17.59 -12.54
CA LYS A 228 14.47 16.52 -13.55
C LYS A 228 14.51 15.13 -12.93
N ARG A 229 15.15 14.98 -11.77
CA ARG A 229 15.24 13.72 -11.03
C ARG A 229 13.90 13.34 -10.42
N ILE A 230 13.19 14.28 -9.79
CA ILE A 230 11.83 14.06 -9.26
C ILE A 230 10.90 13.64 -10.40
N LYS A 231 10.96 14.35 -11.53
CA LYS A 231 10.18 14.01 -12.72
C LYS A 231 10.51 12.62 -13.25
N ALA A 232 11.80 12.26 -13.38
CA ALA A 232 12.20 10.92 -13.81
C ALA A 232 11.69 9.82 -12.86
N MET A 233 11.62 10.10 -11.55
CA MET A 233 11.05 9.16 -10.60
C MET A 233 9.53 9.04 -10.72
N GLN A 234 8.83 10.16 -10.93
CA GLN A 234 7.39 10.15 -11.19
C GLN A 234 7.06 9.41 -12.49
N ASP A 235 7.83 9.65 -13.56
CA ASP A 235 7.71 8.97 -14.85
C ASP A 235 7.95 7.46 -14.70
N TYR A 236 8.92 7.04 -13.88
CA TYR A 236 9.11 5.64 -13.53
C TYR A 236 7.89 5.06 -12.81
N GLN A 237 7.38 5.74 -11.78
CA GLN A 237 6.24 5.25 -11.00
C GLN A 237 4.98 5.12 -11.86
N SER A 238 4.70 6.11 -12.72
CA SER A 238 3.55 6.05 -13.63
C SER A 238 3.72 4.95 -14.69
N SER A 239 4.90 4.82 -15.28
CA SER A 239 5.18 3.79 -16.30
C SER A 239 5.16 2.38 -15.70
N ASN A 240 5.64 2.23 -14.46
CA ASN A 240 5.60 0.94 -13.76
C ASN A 240 4.18 0.56 -13.32
N ALA A 241 3.35 1.55 -12.96
CA ALA A 241 1.94 1.33 -12.65
C ALA A 241 1.13 0.90 -13.88
N SER A 242 1.40 1.52 -15.05
CA SER A 242 0.74 1.19 -16.33
C SER A 242 1.24 -0.10 -16.99
N GLY A 243 2.37 -0.65 -16.52
CA GLY A 243 2.99 -1.84 -17.10
C GLY A 243 3.89 -1.57 -18.32
N ASP A 244 4.20 -0.31 -18.62
CA ASP A 244 5.21 0.04 -19.63
C ASP A 244 6.62 -0.14 -19.07
N TYR A 245 7.07 -1.39 -19.06
CA TYR A 245 8.37 -1.79 -18.54
C TYR A 245 9.54 -1.15 -19.31
N SER A 246 9.34 -0.77 -20.58
CA SER A 246 10.39 -0.17 -21.40
C SER A 246 10.68 1.27 -20.96
N ASN A 247 9.64 2.10 -20.84
CA ASN A 247 9.76 3.47 -20.38
C ASN A 247 10.08 3.54 -18.88
N ALA A 248 9.58 2.60 -18.08
CA ALA A 248 9.96 2.48 -16.68
C ALA A 248 11.47 2.28 -16.52
N LEU A 249 12.07 1.31 -17.24
CA LEU A 249 13.50 1.05 -17.15
C LEU A 249 14.36 2.24 -17.60
N VAL A 250 13.96 2.92 -18.68
CA VAL A 250 14.66 4.12 -19.17
C VAL A 250 14.57 5.26 -18.16
N SER A 251 13.37 5.50 -17.60
CA SER A 251 13.15 6.54 -16.59
C SER A 251 13.91 6.28 -15.29
N LEU A 252 14.01 5.00 -14.88
CA LEU A 252 14.80 4.58 -13.73
C LEU A 252 16.30 4.83 -13.95
N ARG A 253 16.84 4.51 -15.13
CA ARG A 253 18.24 4.83 -15.47
C ARG A 253 18.48 6.33 -15.46
N ARG A 254 17.58 7.08 -16.10
CA ARG A 254 17.62 8.55 -16.15
C ARG A 254 17.63 9.18 -14.76
N PHE A 255 16.89 8.63 -13.80
CA PHE A 255 16.92 9.06 -12.39
C PHE A 255 18.32 8.93 -11.75
N TYR A 256 19.06 7.86 -12.08
CA TYR A 256 20.41 7.63 -11.56
C TYR A 256 21.50 8.34 -12.35
N ASP A 257 21.24 8.69 -13.61
CA ASP A 257 22.13 9.51 -14.43
C ASP A 257 22.12 10.97 -13.96
N TYR A 258 20.99 11.46 -13.43
CA TYR A 258 20.89 12.78 -12.77
C TYR A 258 21.57 12.78 -11.39
N GLN A 259 22.90 12.90 -11.40
CA GLN A 259 23.73 12.93 -10.18
C GLN A 259 23.99 14.36 -9.68
N PHE A 260 23.99 14.53 -8.36
CA PHE A 260 24.44 15.76 -7.72
C PHE A 260 25.97 15.76 -7.62
N PRO A 261 26.69 16.79 -8.06
CA PRO A 261 28.14 16.88 -7.92
C PRO A 261 28.64 16.83 -6.45
N SER A 262 27.77 17.13 -5.48
CA SER A 262 28.08 17.14 -4.05
C SER A 262 27.74 15.81 -3.34
N ALA A 263 26.94 14.93 -3.93
CA ALA A 263 26.70 13.60 -3.41
C ALA A 263 27.71 12.68 -4.11
N GLY A 264 28.62 12.06 -3.35
CA GLY A 264 29.74 11.29 -3.90
C GLY A 264 29.33 10.24 -4.94
N ARG A 265 30.33 9.67 -5.63
CA ARG A 265 30.24 8.64 -6.69
C ARG A 265 29.52 7.33 -6.27
N ASP A 266 28.91 7.29 -5.09
CA ASP A 266 28.42 6.11 -4.37
C ASP A 266 26.93 5.82 -4.66
N GLN A 267 26.41 6.18 -5.84
CA GLN A 267 25.02 5.85 -6.22
C GLN A 267 24.93 4.68 -7.20
N HIS A 268 26.05 4.22 -7.76
CA HIS A 268 26.05 3.18 -8.78
C HIS A 268 25.57 1.83 -8.23
N GLN A 269 25.95 1.48 -6.98
CA GLN A 269 25.47 0.26 -6.33
C GLN A 269 23.94 0.30 -6.11
N HIS A 270 23.38 1.46 -5.77
CA HIS A 270 21.93 1.62 -5.62
C HIS A 270 21.19 1.57 -6.96
N ALA A 271 21.80 2.10 -8.03
CA ALA A 271 21.25 1.99 -9.38
C ALA A 271 21.15 0.53 -9.82
N LEU A 272 22.22 -0.25 -9.64
CA LEU A 272 22.24 -1.68 -9.98
C LEU A 272 21.26 -2.49 -9.12
N LEU A 273 21.17 -2.22 -7.81
CA LEU A 273 20.20 -2.87 -6.92
C LEU A 273 18.75 -2.60 -7.37
N ASN A 274 18.42 -1.36 -7.75
CA ASN A 274 17.07 -1.03 -8.17
C ASN A 274 16.74 -1.54 -9.58
N ILE A 275 17.72 -1.63 -10.47
CA ILE A 275 17.56 -2.34 -11.76
C ILE A 275 17.34 -3.85 -11.53
N ALA A 276 18.09 -4.46 -10.61
CA ALA A 276 17.88 -5.86 -10.24
C ALA A 276 16.48 -6.09 -9.64
N THR A 277 16.03 -5.17 -8.77
CA THR A 277 14.69 -5.18 -8.18
C THR A 277 13.61 -5.04 -9.26
N PHE A 278 13.81 -4.16 -10.23
CA PHE A 278 12.93 -4.01 -11.38
C PHE A 278 12.82 -5.32 -12.16
N HIS A 279 13.93 -5.91 -12.59
CA HIS A 279 13.92 -7.19 -13.31
C HIS A 279 13.30 -8.33 -12.51
N TYR A 280 13.52 -8.37 -11.19
CA TYR A 280 12.88 -9.33 -10.31
C TYR A 280 11.36 -9.12 -10.23
N SER A 281 10.87 -7.88 -10.20
CA SER A 281 9.44 -7.58 -10.19
C SER A 281 8.76 -7.93 -11.51
N THR A 282 9.44 -7.76 -12.65
CA THR A 282 8.92 -8.09 -13.98
C THR A 282 9.08 -9.56 -14.37
N GLY A 283 9.80 -10.37 -13.57
CA GLY A 283 10.01 -11.81 -13.81
C GLY A 283 11.24 -12.18 -14.63
N GLY A 284 12.10 -11.21 -14.96
CA GLY A 284 13.40 -11.46 -15.61
C GLY A 284 14.43 -11.99 -14.61
N MET A 285 14.27 -13.25 -14.17
CA MET A 285 15.08 -13.83 -13.08
C MET A 285 16.57 -13.90 -13.39
N GLU A 286 16.94 -14.23 -14.64
CA GLU A 286 18.34 -14.31 -15.07
C GLU A 286 19.00 -12.92 -15.14
N SER A 287 18.30 -11.94 -15.71
CA SER A 287 18.76 -10.54 -15.73
C SER A 287 18.86 -9.95 -14.31
N ALA A 288 17.91 -10.27 -13.44
CA ALA A 288 17.95 -9.86 -12.03
C ALA A 288 19.16 -10.48 -11.31
N ARG A 289 19.46 -11.76 -11.57
CA ARG A 289 20.62 -12.44 -11.00
C ARG A 289 21.95 -11.84 -11.47
N SER A 290 22.09 -11.55 -12.76
CA SER A 290 23.30 -10.91 -13.27
C SER A 290 23.49 -9.49 -12.69
N ALA A 291 22.41 -8.71 -12.62
CA ALA A 291 22.45 -7.36 -12.06
C ALA A 291 22.76 -7.35 -10.55
N ILE A 292 22.22 -8.30 -9.77
CA ILE A 292 22.48 -8.37 -8.32
C ILE A 292 23.91 -8.81 -8.01
N ASP A 293 24.48 -9.73 -8.79
CA ASP A 293 25.87 -10.17 -8.61
C ASP A 293 26.85 -9.00 -8.84
N GLU A 294 26.59 -8.17 -9.85
CA GLU A 294 27.36 -6.94 -10.08
C GLU A 294 27.11 -5.90 -8.98
N ALA A 295 25.86 -5.72 -8.53
CA ALA A 295 25.55 -4.82 -7.43
C ALA A 295 26.28 -5.21 -6.13
N ILE A 296 26.39 -6.51 -5.82
CA ILE A 296 27.14 -7.03 -4.67
C ILE A 296 28.64 -6.69 -4.81
N ARG A 297 29.20 -6.86 -6.02
CA ARG A 297 30.60 -6.54 -6.30
C ARG A 297 30.88 -5.06 -6.05
N VAL A 298 30.06 -4.18 -6.63
CA VAL A 298 30.22 -2.72 -6.50
C VAL A 298 30.00 -2.27 -5.05
N ALA A 299 28.96 -2.78 -4.36
CA ALA A 299 28.70 -2.45 -2.97
C ALA A 299 29.86 -2.84 -2.03
N ARG A 300 30.50 -3.99 -2.28
CA ARG A 300 31.70 -4.41 -1.54
C ARG A 300 32.88 -3.48 -1.78
N THR A 301 33.11 -3.07 -3.03
CA THR A 301 34.20 -2.14 -3.37
C THR A 301 33.98 -0.74 -2.79
N ALA A 302 32.72 -0.29 -2.72
CA ALA A 302 32.35 1.00 -2.13
C ALA A 302 32.30 0.96 -0.59
N GLY A 303 32.32 -0.23 0.04
CA GLY A 303 32.20 -0.37 1.48
C GLY A 303 30.78 -0.10 2.02
N ASP A 304 29.77 -0.05 1.16
CA ASP A 304 28.38 0.22 1.54
C ASP A 304 27.71 -1.04 2.09
N LYS A 305 27.74 -1.16 3.42
CA LYS A 305 27.15 -2.28 4.14
C LYS A 305 25.62 -2.33 4.01
N ALA A 306 24.96 -1.19 3.91
CA ALA A 306 23.50 -1.13 3.88
C ALA A 306 22.97 -1.59 2.52
N CYS A 307 23.55 -1.10 1.43
CA CYS A 307 23.22 -1.61 0.09
C CYS A 307 23.56 -3.10 -0.03
N LEU A 308 24.69 -3.54 0.53
CA LEU A 308 25.07 -4.95 0.52
C LEU A 308 24.04 -5.85 1.21
N GLN A 309 23.48 -5.42 2.35
CA GLN A 309 22.41 -6.16 3.05
C GLN A 309 21.18 -6.36 2.16
N HIS A 310 20.71 -5.29 1.50
CA HIS A 310 19.60 -5.36 0.55
C HIS A 310 19.90 -6.25 -0.66
N CYS A 311 21.13 -6.16 -1.20
CA CYS A 311 21.55 -7.02 -2.28
C CYS A 311 21.52 -8.50 -1.89
N LEU A 312 21.98 -8.84 -0.69
CA LEU A 312 21.97 -10.21 -0.17
C LEU A 312 20.54 -10.71 0.08
N SER A 313 19.65 -9.86 0.59
CA SER A 313 18.23 -10.20 0.74
C SER A 313 17.60 -10.52 -0.61
N LEU A 314 17.75 -9.65 -1.62
CA LEU A 314 17.19 -9.88 -2.94
C LEU A 314 17.78 -11.13 -3.61
N ALA A 315 19.10 -11.34 -3.49
CA ALA A 315 19.75 -12.54 -4.00
C ALA A 315 19.22 -13.83 -3.35
N GLN A 316 18.91 -13.80 -2.05
CA GLN A 316 18.26 -14.91 -1.36
C GLN A 316 16.85 -15.17 -1.91
N ARG A 317 16.06 -14.14 -2.18
CA ARG A 317 14.72 -14.29 -2.78
C ARG A 317 14.80 -14.92 -4.16
N ILE A 318 15.69 -14.44 -5.02
CA ILE A 318 15.93 -14.99 -6.37
C ILE A 318 16.37 -16.46 -6.28
N LYS A 319 17.31 -16.79 -5.38
CA LYS A 319 17.79 -18.16 -5.19
C LYS A 319 16.65 -19.09 -4.75
N ASN A 320 15.83 -18.65 -3.79
CA ASN A 320 14.73 -19.46 -3.29
C ASN A 320 13.69 -19.75 -4.37
N GLU A 321 13.37 -18.76 -5.20
CA GLU A 321 12.39 -18.96 -6.29
C GLU A 321 12.92 -19.80 -7.45
N THR A 322 14.22 -19.74 -7.75
CA THR A 322 14.80 -20.45 -8.90
C THR A 322 15.27 -21.86 -8.60
N SER A 323 15.65 -22.15 -7.35
CA SER A 323 16.32 -23.41 -7.00
C SER A 323 15.71 -24.20 -5.85
N SER A 324 14.86 -23.58 -5.01
CA SER A 324 14.29 -24.29 -3.86
C SER A 324 13.08 -25.11 -4.25
N VAL A 325 13.12 -26.38 -3.84
CA VAL A 325 12.06 -27.38 -4.02
C VAL A 325 11.69 -27.90 -2.62
N ALA A 326 10.40 -28.14 -2.35
CA ALA A 326 9.96 -28.68 -1.06
C ALA A 326 10.51 -30.10 -0.84
N TYR A 327 10.35 -30.98 -1.84
CA TYR A 327 10.86 -32.34 -1.82
C TYR A 327 11.51 -32.72 -3.15
N ALA A 328 12.74 -33.23 -3.10
CA ALA A 328 13.40 -33.76 -4.28
C ALA A 328 12.71 -35.06 -4.75
N PRO A 329 12.81 -35.46 -6.03
CA PRO A 329 12.13 -36.64 -6.56
C PRO A 329 12.54 -37.96 -5.90
N SER A 330 13.74 -38.00 -5.30
CA SER A 330 14.29 -39.15 -4.58
C SER A 330 14.03 -39.10 -3.08
N GLU A 331 13.46 -38.02 -2.54
CA GLU A 331 13.24 -37.82 -1.12
C GLU A 331 11.84 -38.34 -0.70
N THR A 332 11.78 -39.09 0.40
CA THR A 332 10.49 -39.49 0.98
C THR A 332 9.84 -38.29 1.65
N ILE A 333 8.58 -38.03 1.33
CA ILE A 333 7.80 -36.94 1.94
C ILE A 333 7.62 -37.23 3.43
N ARG A 334 8.30 -36.45 4.28
CA ARG A 334 8.14 -36.45 5.73
C ARG A 334 8.13 -35.02 6.22
N ILE A 335 7.06 -34.63 6.91
CA ILE A 335 6.94 -33.29 7.45
C ILE A 335 7.62 -33.25 8.82
N GLN A 336 8.56 -32.32 8.97
CA GLN A 336 9.25 -32.12 10.24
C GLN A 336 8.45 -31.14 11.10
N GLN A 337 8.13 -31.53 12.33
CA GLN A 337 7.51 -30.66 13.35
C GLN A 337 8.56 -29.73 14.01
N LYS A 338 9.52 -29.24 13.20
CA LYS A 338 10.61 -28.35 13.59
C LYS A 338 10.79 -27.28 12.50
N PRO A 339 11.29 -26.08 12.84
CA PRO A 339 11.53 -25.04 11.83
C PRO A 339 12.51 -25.54 10.76
N ILE A 340 12.26 -25.14 9.51
CA ILE A 340 13.14 -25.46 8.39
C ILE A 340 14.54 -24.91 8.68
N SER A 341 15.57 -25.67 8.29
CA SER A 341 16.97 -25.29 8.52
C SER A 341 17.32 -23.94 7.87
N ASN A 342 18.17 -23.18 8.54
CA ASN A 342 18.70 -21.90 8.04
C ASN A 342 19.47 -22.02 6.71
N SER A 343 19.87 -23.25 6.33
CA SER A 343 20.47 -23.53 5.02
C SER A 343 19.45 -23.46 3.87
N ARG A 344 18.18 -23.84 4.10
CA ARG A 344 17.10 -23.78 3.10
C ARG A 344 16.39 -22.44 3.13
N VAL A 345 16.09 -21.91 4.32
CA VAL A 345 15.49 -20.57 4.50
C VAL A 345 16.34 -19.78 5.51
N PRO A 346 17.31 -18.98 5.04
CA PRO A 346 18.11 -18.13 5.91
C PRO A 346 17.26 -17.15 6.72
N GLU A 347 17.74 -16.81 7.92
CA GLU A 347 17.11 -15.80 8.77
C GLU A 347 17.15 -14.42 8.09
N GLY A 348 15.99 -13.75 8.04
CA GLY A 348 15.87 -12.45 7.36
C GLY A 348 16.69 -11.37 8.07
N GLN A 349 17.42 -10.54 7.32
CA GLN A 349 18.24 -9.49 7.93
C GLN A 349 17.39 -8.30 8.39
N THR A 350 16.34 -7.96 7.62
CA THR A 350 15.38 -6.91 7.98
C THR A 350 14.08 -7.49 8.56
N PRO A 351 13.27 -6.69 9.29
CA PRO A 351 11.94 -7.14 9.75
C PRO A 351 11.06 -7.61 8.59
N MET A 352 11.09 -6.91 7.46
CA MET A 352 10.33 -7.27 6.27
C MET A 352 10.85 -8.56 5.60
N ASP A 353 12.17 -8.81 5.61
CA ASP A 353 12.71 -10.08 5.11
C ASP A 353 12.29 -11.26 5.99
N GLN A 354 12.25 -11.04 7.32
CA GLN A 354 11.77 -12.05 8.25
C GLN A 354 10.29 -12.35 8.01
N LEU A 355 9.48 -11.32 7.73
CA LEU A 355 8.08 -11.47 7.35
C LEU A 355 7.94 -12.21 6.01
N TRP A 356 8.71 -11.83 5.00
CA TRP A 356 8.74 -12.50 3.70
C TRP A 356 9.08 -13.98 3.84
N SER A 357 9.97 -14.36 4.77
CA SER A 357 10.38 -15.76 4.98
C SER A 357 9.25 -16.72 5.37
N VAL A 358 8.10 -16.19 5.82
CA VAL A 358 6.92 -16.99 6.19
C VAL A 358 6.36 -17.76 4.99
N LYS A 359 6.12 -17.09 3.86
CA LYS A 359 5.52 -17.71 2.67
C LYS A 359 6.39 -18.81 2.04
N PRO A 360 7.71 -18.60 1.79
CA PRO A 360 8.59 -19.66 1.34
C PRO A 360 8.69 -20.81 2.34
N ALA A 361 8.71 -20.54 3.65
CA ALA A 361 8.75 -21.61 4.65
C ALA A 361 7.51 -22.51 4.57
N LEU A 362 6.32 -21.91 4.45
CA LEU A 362 5.07 -22.64 4.25
C LEU A 362 5.04 -23.45 2.95
N ASP A 363 5.56 -22.89 1.86
CA ASP A 363 5.62 -23.57 0.56
C ASP A 363 6.57 -24.77 0.56
N LEU A 364 7.64 -24.68 1.35
CA LEU A 364 8.64 -25.73 1.53
C LEU A 364 8.23 -26.80 2.56
N GLY A 365 7.05 -26.66 3.19
CA GLY A 365 6.51 -27.67 4.12
C GLY A 365 6.71 -27.39 5.61
N GLU A 366 6.98 -26.14 6.02
CA GLU A 366 6.92 -25.76 7.43
C GLU A 366 5.45 -25.78 7.90
N PRO A 367 5.10 -26.50 8.98
CA PRO A 367 3.75 -26.49 9.53
C PRO A 367 3.30 -25.09 9.96
N VAL A 368 2.01 -24.79 9.79
CA VAL A 368 1.44 -23.45 10.00
C VAL A 368 1.68 -22.93 11.42
N HIS A 369 1.52 -23.79 12.43
CA HIS A 369 1.74 -23.43 13.83
C HIS A 369 3.20 -23.06 14.15
N ILE A 370 4.17 -23.59 13.39
CA ILE A 370 5.59 -23.23 13.52
C ILE A 370 5.87 -21.89 12.84
N ALA A 371 5.21 -21.61 11.72
CA ALA A 371 5.38 -20.37 10.97
C ALA A 371 5.04 -19.10 11.79
N PHE A 372 4.16 -19.20 12.79
CA PHE A 372 3.89 -18.10 13.74
C PHE A 372 5.15 -17.56 14.43
N ARG A 373 6.13 -18.44 14.71
CA ARG A 373 7.41 -18.02 15.30
C ARG A 373 8.12 -17.00 14.42
N ARG A 374 8.04 -17.14 13.10
CA ARG A 374 8.68 -16.21 12.14
C ARG A 374 7.99 -14.85 12.14
N ILE A 375 6.65 -14.81 12.28
CA ILE A 375 5.89 -13.56 12.39
C ILE A 375 6.18 -12.83 13.71
N HIS A 376 6.27 -13.54 14.83
CA HIS A 376 6.66 -12.91 16.09
C HIS A 376 8.13 -12.48 16.07
N SER A 377 9.00 -13.22 15.37
CA SER A 377 10.39 -12.84 15.17
C SER A 377 10.54 -11.57 14.32
N SER A 378 9.67 -11.30 13.34
CA SER A 378 9.74 -10.06 12.56
C SER A 378 9.40 -8.84 13.43
N LEU A 379 8.35 -8.92 14.25
CA LEU A 379 8.00 -7.88 15.22
C LEU A 379 9.10 -7.70 16.28
N GLY A 380 9.68 -8.80 16.78
CA GLY A 380 10.80 -8.74 17.71
C GLY A 380 12.03 -8.02 17.11
N LYS A 381 12.31 -8.22 15.82
CA LYS A 381 13.39 -7.52 15.11
C LYS A 381 13.11 -6.02 14.98
N GLU A 382 11.87 -5.63 14.68
CA GLU A 382 11.47 -4.22 14.66
C GLU A 382 11.68 -3.57 16.03
N LEU A 383 11.11 -4.14 17.10
CA LEU A 383 11.26 -3.64 18.47
C LEU A 383 12.73 -3.54 18.90
N SER A 384 13.56 -4.52 18.52
CA SER A 384 15.00 -4.49 18.80
C SER A 384 15.75 -3.40 18.04
N THR A 385 15.23 -2.98 16.88
CA THR A 385 15.79 -1.88 16.08
C THR A 385 15.36 -0.52 16.62
N GLU A 386 14.18 -0.44 17.25
CA GLU A 386 13.64 0.78 17.85
C GLU A 386 14.18 1.10 19.24
N LEU A 387 14.61 0.08 20.00
CA LEU A 387 15.21 0.28 21.32
C LEU A 387 16.54 1.05 21.15
N PRO A 388 16.68 2.25 21.74
CA PRO A 388 17.99 2.86 21.87
C PRO A 388 18.83 1.90 22.71
N VAL A 389 19.95 1.44 22.14
CA VAL A 389 21.02 0.81 22.92
C VAL A 389 21.21 1.67 24.16
N THR A 390 20.88 1.10 25.31
CA THR A 390 20.96 1.70 26.64
C THR A 390 22.25 2.52 26.76
N ALA A 391 22.11 3.83 26.99
CA ALA A 391 22.43 4.38 28.31
C ALA A 391 23.85 4.05 28.80
N SER A 392 24.87 4.41 28.00
CA SER A 392 26.11 4.92 28.57
C SER A 392 26.01 6.45 28.59
N ASP A 393 26.24 7.01 29.77
CA ASP A 393 25.76 8.31 30.24
C ASP A 393 26.54 9.55 29.74
N GLU A 394 27.22 9.50 28.59
CA GLU A 394 28.26 10.51 28.33
C GLU A 394 28.07 11.48 27.16
N ASP A 395 27.01 11.43 26.34
CA ASP A 395 26.84 12.51 25.34
C ASP A 395 25.38 12.70 24.85
N PRO A 396 24.70 13.81 25.24
CA PRO A 396 23.37 14.13 24.74
C PRO A 396 23.35 14.63 23.28
N GLN A 397 24.48 15.13 22.74
CA GLN A 397 24.51 15.84 21.45
C GLN A 397 24.92 14.98 20.25
N ARG A 398 25.27 13.69 20.45
CA ARG A 398 25.61 12.75 19.37
C ARG A 398 24.57 11.63 19.20
N LYS A 399 23.29 11.95 19.37
CA LYS A 399 22.17 10.98 19.24
C LYS A 399 21.38 11.13 17.93
N VAL A 400 22.08 11.22 16.81
CA VAL A 400 21.51 10.76 15.53
C VAL A 400 22.36 9.57 15.13
N SER A 401 21.80 8.37 15.29
CA SER A 401 22.43 7.16 14.80
C SER A 401 22.83 7.37 13.34
N LYS A 402 24.13 7.42 13.05
CA LYS A 402 24.70 7.43 11.69
C LYS A 402 24.54 6.07 10.99
N VAL A 403 23.51 5.32 11.35
CA VAL A 403 23.07 4.15 10.60
C VAL A 403 21.98 4.68 9.69
N TRP A 404 22.25 4.67 8.39
CA TRP A 404 21.26 4.96 7.37
C TRP A 404 19.94 4.24 7.69
N ARG A 405 18.82 4.97 7.76
CA ARG A 405 17.46 4.40 7.90
C ARG A 405 16.99 3.73 6.60
N THR A 406 17.84 2.91 5.97
CA THR A 406 17.46 2.10 4.80
C THR A 406 16.91 0.74 5.21
N GLY A 407 16.85 0.41 6.50
CA GLY A 407 16.04 -0.71 6.97
C GLY A 407 14.57 -0.41 6.71
N GLN A 408 13.95 -1.14 5.78
CA GLN A 408 12.51 -1.10 5.56
C GLN A 408 11.82 -1.41 6.89
N LYS A 409 11.03 -0.44 7.38
CA LYS A 409 10.18 -0.66 8.57
C LYS A 409 9.24 -1.83 8.34
N LEU A 410 8.79 -2.47 9.42
CA LEU A 410 7.77 -3.48 9.28
C LEU A 410 6.49 -2.78 8.83
N ASP A 411 5.90 -3.29 7.74
CA ASP A 411 4.58 -2.86 7.35
C ASP A 411 3.56 -3.58 8.22
N MET A 412 2.86 -2.83 9.08
CA MET A 412 1.89 -3.37 10.02
C MET A 412 0.67 -3.94 9.29
N ALA A 413 0.29 -3.36 8.15
CA ALA A 413 -0.78 -3.91 7.30
C ALA A 413 -0.37 -5.29 6.74
N ALA A 414 0.84 -5.42 6.19
CA ALA A 414 1.35 -6.71 5.74
C ALA A 414 1.53 -7.72 6.89
N TRP A 415 1.98 -7.27 8.06
CA TRP A 415 2.11 -8.13 9.25
C TRP A 415 0.76 -8.71 9.68
N ASN A 416 -0.26 -7.85 9.81
CA ASN A 416 -1.63 -8.27 10.12
C ASN A 416 -2.23 -9.15 9.01
N ALA A 417 -1.98 -8.84 7.73
CA ALA A 417 -2.43 -9.66 6.61
C ALA A 417 -1.84 -11.08 6.66
N THR A 418 -0.56 -11.23 7.01
CA THR A 418 0.05 -12.56 7.18
C THR A 418 -0.52 -13.32 8.37
N GLN A 419 -0.81 -12.64 9.49
CA GLN A 419 -1.48 -13.23 10.65
C GLN A 419 -2.87 -13.75 10.27
N ALA A 420 -3.66 -12.94 9.55
CA ALA A 420 -4.96 -13.33 9.05
C ALA A 420 -4.89 -14.59 8.18
N GLY A 421 -3.93 -14.64 7.27
CA GLY A 421 -3.65 -15.82 6.43
C GLY A 421 -3.34 -17.07 7.26
N LEU A 422 -2.45 -16.99 8.26
CA LEU A 422 -2.10 -18.14 9.09
C LEU A 422 -3.28 -18.65 9.94
N TRP A 423 -4.03 -17.73 10.56
CA TRP A 423 -5.22 -18.10 11.33
C TRP A 423 -6.30 -18.73 10.45
N GLY A 424 -6.48 -18.21 9.24
CA GLY A 424 -7.37 -18.82 8.24
C GLY A 424 -6.92 -20.23 7.82
N MET A 425 -5.61 -20.46 7.67
CA MET A 425 -5.08 -21.80 7.37
C MET A 425 -5.26 -22.78 8.53
N LEU A 426 -5.16 -22.30 9.78
CA LEU A 426 -5.50 -23.08 10.98
C LEU A 426 -7.03 -23.26 11.15
N GLY A 427 -7.85 -22.61 10.33
CA GLY A 427 -9.32 -22.69 10.42
C GLY A 427 -9.95 -21.86 11.54
N SER A 428 -9.24 -20.85 12.08
CA SER A 428 -9.82 -19.88 13.01
C SER A 428 -10.23 -18.61 12.27
N ASN A 429 -11.50 -18.54 11.88
CA ASN A 429 -12.00 -17.44 11.06
C ASN A 429 -12.19 -16.14 11.86
N VAL A 430 -12.52 -16.24 13.15
CA VAL A 430 -12.69 -15.07 14.04
C VAL A 430 -11.36 -14.32 14.22
N LEU A 431 -10.26 -15.05 14.44
CA LEU A 431 -8.93 -14.44 14.56
C LEU A 431 -8.42 -13.93 13.22
N ALA A 432 -8.75 -14.62 12.12
CA ALA A 432 -8.45 -14.13 10.78
C ALA A 432 -9.15 -12.78 10.55
N GLU A 433 -10.46 -12.69 10.81
CA GLU A 433 -11.26 -11.45 10.68
C GLU A 433 -10.72 -10.31 11.53
N PHE A 434 -10.37 -10.59 12.79
CA PHE A 434 -9.78 -9.57 13.66
C PHE A 434 -8.50 -8.96 13.07
N HIS A 435 -7.60 -9.79 12.55
CA HIS A 435 -6.37 -9.29 11.93
C HIS A 435 -6.62 -8.64 10.56
N GLU A 436 -7.63 -9.08 9.82
CA GLU A 436 -8.04 -8.40 8.58
C GLU A 436 -8.55 -6.98 8.86
N ASP A 437 -9.40 -6.80 9.86
CA ASP A 437 -9.93 -5.48 10.23
C ASP A 437 -8.78 -4.56 10.67
N LEU A 438 -7.83 -5.06 11.46
CA LEU A 438 -6.63 -4.31 11.85
C LEU A 438 -5.74 -3.92 10.65
N ALA A 439 -5.67 -4.74 9.61
CA ALA A 439 -4.93 -4.42 8.39
C ALA A 439 -5.66 -3.37 7.54
N LEU A 440 -6.99 -3.35 7.57
CA LEU A 440 -7.83 -2.38 6.86
C LEU A 440 -7.93 -1.03 7.58
N ASP A 441 -7.66 -0.97 8.88
CA ASP A 441 -7.58 0.28 9.63
C ASP A 441 -6.30 1.08 9.33
N ASP A 442 -5.25 0.43 8.85
CA ASP A 442 -3.99 1.10 8.52
C ASP A 442 -4.09 1.87 7.18
N LEU A 443 -3.92 3.19 7.25
CA LEU A 443 -3.93 4.12 6.11
C LEU A 443 -2.52 4.30 5.50
N SER A 444 -1.57 3.44 5.86
CA SER A 444 -0.22 3.45 5.31
C SER A 444 -0.24 3.40 3.76
N PRO A 445 0.67 4.14 3.08
CA PRO A 445 0.70 4.21 1.61
C PRO A 445 1.01 2.87 0.90
N TRP A 446 1.37 1.82 1.64
CA TRP A 446 1.67 0.50 1.09
C TRP A 446 0.38 -0.32 0.92
N ASN A 447 -0.17 -0.31 -0.30
CA ASN A 447 -1.49 -0.89 -0.61
C ASN A 447 -1.53 -2.43 -0.74
N ASP A 448 -0.39 -3.14 -0.72
CA ASP A 448 -0.36 -4.58 -1.04
C ASP A 448 -0.93 -5.47 0.08
N GLY A 449 -0.67 -5.12 1.35
CA GLY A 449 -1.25 -5.83 2.50
C GLY A 449 -2.78 -5.71 2.54
N ARG A 450 -3.29 -4.49 2.33
CA ARG A 450 -4.74 -4.21 2.25
C ARG A 450 -5.41 -4.98 1.11
N LEU A 451 -4.84 -4.93 -0.10
CA LEU A 451 -5.37 -5.68 -1.24
C LEU A 451 -5.43 -7.18 -0.93
N THR A 452 -4.37 -7.73 -0.35
CA THR A 452 -4.32 -9.15 0.02
C THR A 452 -5.47 -9.52 0.97
N VAL A 453 -5.73 -8.70 1.98
CA VAL A 453 -6.84 -8.90 2.93
C VAL A 453 -8.19 -8.82 2.25
N ILE A 454 -8.42 -7.84 1.38
CA ILE A 454 -9.69 -7.69 0.65
C ILE A 454 -9.95 -8.90 -0.24
N LEU A 455 -8.92 -9.39 -0.96
CA LEU A 455 -9.03 -10.58 -1.79
C LEU A 455 -9.32 -11.83 -0.95
N SER A 456 -8.69 -11.98 0.23
CA SER A 456 -8.97 -13.07 1.16
C SER A 456 -10.39 -13.00 1.73
N LYS A 457 -10.85 -11.81 2.12
CA LYS A 457 -12.22 -11.58 2.62
C LYS A 457 -13.27 -11.93 1.56
N ALA A 458 -13.03 -11.55 0.31
CA ALA A 458 -13.89 -11.93 -0.82
C ALA A 458 -13.92 -13.45 -1.02
N GLN A 459 -12.76 -14.13 -0.97
CA GLN A 459 -12.69 -15.59 -1.05
C GLN A 459 -13.47 -16.27 0.08
N ARG A 460 -13.38 -15.76 1.32
CA ARG A 460 -14.17 -16.28 2.46
C ARG A 460 -15.67 -16.07 2.27
N ALA A 461 -16.10 -14.94 1.70
CA ALA A 461 -17.51 -14.73 1.34
C ALA A 461 -18.00 -15.73 0.28
N VAL A 462 -17.17 -16.06 -0.72
CA VAL A 462 -17.47 -17.11 -1.70
C VAL A 462 -17.65 -18.48 -1.03
N GLU A 463 -16.86 -18.78 -0.01
CA GLU A 463 -16.94 -20.06 0.73
C GLU A 463 -18.20 -20.19 1.56
N ARG A 464 -18.73 -19.06 2.05
CA ARG A 464 -20.04 -18.95 2.71
C ARG A 464 -21.22 -18.99 1.73
N ALA A 465 -20.97 -19.19 0.43
CA ALA A 465 -21.94 -19.08 -0.65
C ALA A 465 -22.58 -17.69 -0.81
N GLU A 466 -21.86 -16.63 -0.45
CA GLU A 466 -22.32 -15.24 -0.56
C GLU A 466 -21.67 -14.56 -1.78
N TYR A 467 -21.98 -15.06 -2.98
CA TYR A 467 -21.35 -14.62 -4.23
C TYR A 467 -21.54 -13.12 -4.51
N ASP A 468 -22.74 -12.60 -4.30
CA ASP A 468 -23.04 -11.18 -4.55
C ASP A 468 -22.31 -10.26 -3.55
N SER A 469 -22.14 -10.70 -2.30
CA SER A 469 -21.34 -9.99 -1.28
C SER A 469 -19.86 -9.97 -1.68
N ALA A 470 -19.32 -11.10 -2.14
CA ALA A 470 -17.95 -11.19 -2.63
C ALA A 470 -17.70 -10.24 -3.81
N LEU A 471 -18.63 -10.19 -4.78
CA LEU A 471 -18.55 -9.26 -5.91
C LEU A 471 -18.69 -7.81 -5.46
N ALA A 472 -19.56 -7.50 -4.51
CA ALA A 472 -19.70 -6.14 -3.96
C ALA A 472 -18.41 -5.65 -3.29
N ILE A 473 -17.71 -6.52 -2.55
CA ILE A 473 -16.40 -6.21 -1.94
C ILE A 473 -15.35 -5.97 -3.02
N LEU A 474 -15.32 -6.79 -4.08
CA LEU A 474 -14.32 -6.68 -5.15
C LEU A 474 -14.57 -5.51 -6.11
N LEU A 475 -15.81 -5.09 -6.29
CA LEU A 475 -16.20 -4.01 -7.22
C LEU A 475 -16.32 -2.64 -6.55
N ASP A 476 -15.91 -2.52 -5.28
CA ASP A 476 -15.92 -1.24 -4.58
C ASP A 476 -14.96 -0.23 -5.24
N ILE A 477 -15.43 1.00 -5.46
CA ILE A 477 -14.69 2.06 -6.13
C ILE A 477 -13.40 2.40 -5.36
N SER A 478 -13.44 2.29 -4.04
CA SER A 478 -12.29 2.57 -3.18
C SER A 478 -11.11 1.62 -3.44
N LEU A 479 -11.39 0.39 -3.88
CA LEU A 479 -10.39 -0.60 -4.24
C LEU A 479 -9.79 -0.35 -5.62
N LEU A 480 -10.63 0.11 -6.56
CA LEU A 480 -10.27 0.26 -7.97
C LEU A 480 -9.36 1.47 -8.24
N GLN A 481 -9.39 2.48 -7.36
CA GLN A 481 -8.61 3.69 -7.54
C GLN A 481 -7.10 3.44 -7.31
N GLY A 482 -6.27 3.85 -8.27
CA GLY A 482 -4.81 3.79 -8.16
C GLY A 482 -4.22 2.39 -8.17
N MET A 483 -4.91 1.40 -8.75
CA MET A 483 -4.40 0.03 -8.88
C MET A 483 -3.21 -0.05 -9.86
N SER A 484 -2.17 -0.77 -9.44
CA SER A 484 -1.08 -1.16 -10.35
C SER A 484 -1.51 -2.31 -11.26
N MET A 485 -0.81 -2.49 -12.39
CA MET A 485 -1.03 -3.63 -13.28
C MET A 485 -0.94 -4.98 -12.54
N GLN A 486 0.05 -5.16 -11.66
CA GLN A 486 0.19 -6.39 -10.84
C GLN A 486 -1.01 -6.61 -9.91
N SER A 487 -1.52 -5.54 -9.30
CA SER A 487 -2.71 -5.57 -8.45
C SER A 487 -3.96 -5.94 -9.25
N TYR A 488 -4.10 -5.42 -10.47
CA TYR A 488 -5.18 -5.74 -11.40
C TYR A 488 -5.25 -7.22 -11.76
N HIS A 489 -4.13 -7.86 -12.06
CA HIS A 489 -4.10 -9.28 -12.38
C HIS A 489 -4.50 -10.15 -11.18
N ARG A 490 -4.03 -9.80 -9.98
CA ARG A 490 -4.43 -10.50 -8.75
C ARG A 490 -5.92 -10.35 -8.45
N TRP A 491 -6.44 -9.14 -8.62
CA TRP A 491 -7.84 -8.81 -8.40
C TRP A 491 -8.76 -9.51 -9.41
N SER A 492 -8.47 -9.38 -10.71
CA SER A 492 -9.28 -9.98 -11.78
C SER A 492 -9.33 -11.50 -11.64
N LYS A 493 -8.21 -12.15 -11.29
CA LYS A 493 -8.18 -13.59 -11.02
C LYS A 493 -9.18 -14.01 -9.93
N VAL A 494 -9.32 -13.23 -8.85
CA VAL A 494 -10.27 -13.55 -7.78
C VAL A 494 -11.72 -13.34 -8.24
N ILE A 495 -11.99 -12.29 -9.02
CA ILE A 495 -13.32 -12.09 -9.64
C ILE A 495 -13.69 -13.28 -10.52
N TRP A 496 -12.78 -13.70 -11.38
CA TRP A 496 -12.99 -14.84 -12.26
C TRP A 496 -13.23 -16.13 -11.48
N ASN A 497 -12.46 -16.38 -10.42
CA ASN A 497 -12.69 -17.53 -9.54
C ASN A 497 -14.08 -17.50 -8.87
N VAL A 498 -14.62 -16.32 -8.54
CA VAL A 498 -15.99 -16.19 -7.97
C VAL A 498 -17.03 -16.64 -8.99
N LEU A 499 -16.93 -16.10 -10.22
CA LEU A 499 -17.86 -16.41 -11.32
C LEU A 499 -17.76 -17.89 -11.75
N GLU A 500 -16.54 -18.40 -11.89
CA GLU A 500 -16.28 -19.81 -12.20
C GLU A 500 -16.85 -20.73 -11.13
N ARG A 501 -16.66 -20.41 -9.84
CA ARG A 501 -17.19 -21.25 -8.76
C ARG A 501 -18.71 -21.27 -8.79
N ARG A 502 -19.37 -20.12 -8.94
CA ARG A 502 -20.84 -20.06 -9.06
C ARG A 502 -21.36 -20.87 -10.26
N ALA A 503 -20.75 -20.68 -11.44
CA ALA A 503 -21.12 -21.43 -12.64
C ALA A 503 -20.89 -22.95 -12.49
N LYS A 504 -19.80 -23.35 -11.83
CA LYS A 504 -19.52 -24.76 -11.51
C LYS A 504 -20.58 -25.37 -10.58
N MET A 505 -21.08 -24.62 -9.59
CA MET A 505 -22.14 -25.11 -8.70
C MET A 505 -23.48 -25.32 -9.44
N HIS A 506 -23.81 -24.43 -10.37
CA HIS A 506 -25.00 -24.57 -11.24
C HIS A 506 -24.88 -25.72 -12.25
N GLY A 507 -23.66 -26.09 -12.63
CA GLY A 507 -23.40 -27.09 -13.66
C GLY A 507 -23.61 -26.56 -15.08
N ASP A 508 -23.32 -25.28 -15.31
CA ASP A 508 -23.45 -24.60 -16.60
C ASP A 508 -22.11 -24.62 -17.37
N ASP A 509 -21.88 -25.71 -18.11
CA ASP A 509 -20.69 -25.87 -18.96
C ASP A 509 -20.53 -24.78 -20.04
N PRO A 510 -21.58 -24.33 -20.77
CA PRO A 510 -21.41 -23.25 -21.73
C PRO A 510 -21.01 -21.93 -21.06
N LEU A 511 -21.58 -21.57 -19.91
CA LEU A 511 -21.16 -20.38 -19.17
C LEU A 511 -19.70 -20.47 -18.70
N LEU A 512 -19.27 -21.64 -18.21
CA LEU A 512 -17.86 -21.89 -17.86
C LEU A 512 -16.93 -21.70 -19.07
N SER A 513 -17.35 -22.18 -20.24
CA SER A 513 -16.59 -21.99 -21.48
C SER A 513 -16.52 -20.50 -21.88
N HIS A 514 -17.61 -19.76 -21.72
CA HIS A 514 -17.65 -18.32 -21.98
C HIS A 514 -16.73 -17.56 -21.02
N ILE A 515 -16.79 -17.85 -19.73
CA ILE A 515 -15.90 -17.28 -18.71
C ILE A 515 -14.43 -17.56 -19.05
N SER A 516 -14.10 -18.79 -19.46
CA SER A 516 -12.73 -19.15 -19.85
C SER A 516 -12.24 -18.36 -21.09
N SER A 517 -13.14 -17.98 -22.00
CA SER A 517 -12.82 -17.17 -23.19
C SER A 517 -12.55 -15.70 -22.89
N LEU A 518 -13.10 -15.18 -21.78
CA LEU A 518 -12.89 -13.81 -21.32
C LEU A 518 -11.59 -13.64 -20.52
N GLN A 519 -11.01 -14.76 -20.06
CA GLN A 519 -9.80 -14.76 -19.24
C GLN A 519 -8.53 -14.85 -20.08
N ALA A 520 -7.46 -14.28 -19.55
CA ALA A 520 -6.13 -14.61 -20.03
C ALA A 520 -5.83 -16.09 -19.75
N PRO A 521 -5.20 -16.84 -20.68
CA PRO A 521 -4.88 -18.24 -20.44
C PRO A 521 -4.01 -18.41 -19.19
N PHE A 522 -4.30 -19.41 -18.36
CA PHE A 522 -3.58 -19.66 -17.10
C PHE A 522 -2.06 -19.78 -17.25
N ALA A 523 -1.58 -20.16 -18.44
CA ALA A 523 -0.16 -20.26 -18.75
C ALA A 523 0.60 -18.92 -18.69
N TYR A 524 -0.09 -17.78 -18.87
CA TYR A 524 0.53 -16.45 -18.83
C TYR A 524 0.88 -16.00 -17.42
N SER A 525 0.16 -16.48 -16.40
CA SER A 525 0.32 -16.07 -15.00
C SER A 525 0.87 -17.26 -14.20
N GLN A 526 2.20 -17.34 -14.08
CA GLN A 526 2.84 -18.45 -13.36
C GLN A 526 3.72 -17.97 -12.21
N ARG A 527 3.72 -18.79 -11.17
CA ARG A 527 4.60 -18.63 -10.02
C ARG A 527 5.85 -19.47 -10.27
N HIS A 528 7.01 -18.84 -10.26
CA HIS A 528 8.27 -19.50 -10.60
C HIS A 528 8.75 -20.46 -9.49
N GLY A 529 8.50 -20.13 -8.21
CA GLY A 529 8.89 -20.99 -7.09
C GLY A 529 8.44 -20.48 -5.72
N ALA A 530 8.97 -21.11 -4.67
CA ALA A 530 8.59 -20.86 -3.28
C ALA A 530 8.82 -19.39 -2.86
N GLY A 531 7.86 -18.81 -2.13
CA GLY A 531 7.91 -17.40 -1.70
C GLY A 531 7.69 -16.33 -2.77
N GLY A 532 7.74 -16.66 -4.06
CA GLY A 532 7.61 -15.68 -5.14
C GLY A 532 6.17 -15.18 -5.36
N PRO A 533 5.97 -13.96 -5.86
CA PRO A 533 4.67 -13.52 -6.34
C PRO A 533 4.32 -14.25 -7.65
N ILE A 534 3.04 -14.25 -7.99
CA ILE A 534 2.58 -14.65 -9.31
C ILE A 534 3.03 -13.55 -10.29
N ARG A 535 3.71 -13.92 -11.38
CA ARG A 535 4.17 -12.98 -12.40
C ARG A 535 3.61 -13.36 -13.75
N GLU A 536 3.33 -12.35 -14.56
CA GLU A 536 2.91 -12.56 -15.93
C GLU A 536 4.07 -12.49 -16.89
N THR A 537 4.21 -13.50 -17.74
CA THR A 537 5.16 -13.46 -18.86
C THR A 537 4.41 -12.98 -20.10
N GLY A 538 4.74 -11.77 -20.57
CA GLY A 538 4.11 -11.18 -21.77
C GLY A 538 4.35 -11.93 -23.08
N HIS A 539 5.16 -13.00 -23.03
CA HIS A 539 5.36 -13.92 -24.13
C HIS A 539 5.01 -15.34 -23.65
N PRO A 540 4.21 -16.10 -24.42
CA PRO A 540 4.09 -17.53 -24.18
C PRO A 540 5.49 -18.15 -24.24
N GLU A 541 5.75 -19.16 -23.42
CA GLU A 541 7.01 -19.91 -23.53
C GLU A 541 7.21 -20.31 -24.99
N PRO A 542 8.42 -20.14 -25.54
CA PRO A 542 8.69 -20.53 -26.92
C PRO A 542 8.29 -22.00 -27.08
N ILE A 543 7.34 -22.26 -27.98
CA ILE A 543 6.87 -23.60 -28.29
C ILE A 543 8.10 -24.40 -28.71
N SER A 544 8.54 -25.32 -27.85
CA SER A 544 9.64 -26.21 -28.18
C SER A 544 9.15 -27.16 -29.27
N LEU A 545 9.54 -26.90 -30.52
CA LEU A 545 9.19 -27.69 -31.71
C LEU A 545 9.73 -29.14 -31.68
N SER A 546 10.36 -29.57 -30.58
CA SER A 546 10.82 -30.94 -30.32
C SER A 546 9.84 -31.73 -29.46
N ALA A 547 8.53 -31.60 -29.71
CA ALA A 547 7.52 -32.49 -29.13
C ALA A 547 7.52 -33.83 -29.89
N THR A 548 8.54 -34.66 -29.68
CA THR A 548 8.33 -36.10 -29.77
C THR A 548 7.36 -36.48 -28.65
N SER A 549 6.26 -37.10 -29.05
CA SER A 549 5.13 -37.56 -28.26
C SER A 549 5.49 -38.67 -27.27
N SER A 550 6.38 -38.37 -26.33
CA SER A 550 6.73 -39.19 -25.16
C SER A 550 7.61 -38.38 -24.20
N SER A 551 7.18 -37.20 -23.77
CA SER A 551 7.77 -36.61 -22.56
C SER A 551 7.11 -37.25 -21.35
N SER A 552 7.62 -38.41 -20.93
CA SER A 552 7.64 -38.70 -19.50
C SER A 552 8.33 -37.50 -18.85
N GLU A 553 7.57 -36.55 -18.31
CA GLU A 553 8.14 -35.45 -17.56
C GLU A 553 9.09 -36.08 -16.53
N PRO A 554 10.40 -35.78 -16.57
CA PRO A 554 11.31 -36.29 -15.54
C PRO A 554 10.71 -35.81 -14.23
N SER A 555 10.43 -36.74 -13.31
CA SER A 555 9.67 -36.50 -12.09
C SER A 555 10.08 -35.16 -11.45
N LYS A 556 9.33 -34.09 -11.74
CA LYS A 556 9.62 -32.78 -11.17
C LYS A 556 9.33 -32.96 -9.69
N GLY A 557 10.34 -32.73 -8.85
CA GLY A 557 10.16 -32.77 -7.40
C GLY A 557 9.02 -31.84 -6.98
N ILE A 558 8.50 -32.01 -5.77
CA ILE A 558 7.40 -31.18 -5.29
C ILE A 558 7.96 -29.77 -5.02
N SER A 559 7.68 -28.82 -5.91
CA SER A 559 8.15 -27.43 -5.76
C SER A 559 7.43 -26.72 -4.61
N MET A 560 6.11 -26.88 -4.53
CA MET A 560 5.25 -26.19 -3.56
C MET A 560 4.24 -27.17 -2.97
N ILE A 561 4.35 -27.44 -1.67
CA ILE A 561 3.56 -28.50 -1.01
C ILE A 561 2.05 -28.18 -0.98
N GLN A 562 1.69 -26.90 -0.81
CA GLN A 562 0.30 -26.48 -0.70
C GLN A 562 -0.42 -26.56 -2.06
N GLU A 563 0.26 -26.19 -3.13
CA GLU A 563 -0.25 -26.33 -4.49
C GLU A 563 -0.37 -27.80 -4.84
N HIS A 564 0.62 -28.62 -4.47
CA HIS A 564 0.55 -30.07 -4.64
C HIS A 564 -0.69 -30.69 -3.96
N ILE A 565 -1.01 -30.33 -2.72
CA ILE A 565 -2.22 -30.82 -2.04
C ILE A 565 -3.50 -30.40 -2.79
N ARG A 566 -3.57 -29.15 -3.27
CA ARG A 566 -4.72 -28.69 -4.07
C ARG A 566 -4.83 -29.42 -5.40
N ASP A 567 -3.71 -29.70 -6.05
CA ASP A 567 -3.68 -30.43 -7.32
C ASP A 567 -4.07 -31.90 -7.14
N LEU A 568 -3.67 -32.53 -6.04
CA LEU A 568 -4.15 -33.86 -5.65
C LEU A 568 -5.68 -33.86 -5.46
N LEU A 569 -6.24 -32.89 -4.73
CA LEU A 569 -7.68 -32.79 -4.55
C LEU A 569 -8.43 -32.55 -5.87
N LYS A 570 -7.91 -31.67 -6.74
CA LYS A 570 -8.47 -31.46 -8.10
C LYS A 570 -8.40 -32.73 -8.96
N LYS A 571 -7.30 -33.48 -8.87
CA LYS A 571 -7.13 -34.75 -9.58
C LYS A 571 -8.14 -35.77 -9.08
N VAL A 572 -8.32 -35.89 -7.76
CA VAL A 572 -9.32 -36.76 -7.13
C VAL A 572 -10.72 -36.41 -7.62
N GLU A 573 -11.09 -35.13 -7.63
CA GLU A 573 -12.40 -34.69 -8.11
C GLU A 573 -12.62 -35.05 -9.60
N LYS A 574 -11.62 -34.82 -10.46
CA LYS A 574 -11.67 -35.23 -11.88
C LYS A 574 -11.83 -36.74 -12.05
N LEU A 575 -11.13 -37.54 -11.23
CA LEU A 575 -11.23 -38.99 -11.26
C LEU A 575 -12.59 -39.49 -10.77
N GLN A 576 -13.18 -38.83 -9.76
CA GLN A 576 -14.55 -39.11 -9.32
C GLN A 576 -15.57 -38.79 -10.42
N LEU A 577 -15.46 -37.64 -11.09
CA LEU A 577 -16.31 -37.29 -12.23
C LEU A 577 -16.16 -38.26 -13.41
N ALA A 578 -14.97 -38.83 -13.59
CA ALA A 578 -14.71 -39.86 -14.60
C ALA A 578 -15.15 -41.27 -14.17
N ASN A 579 -15.77 -41.43 -12.99
CA ASN A 579 -16.15 -42.72 -12.40
C ASN A 579 -14.98 -43.73 -12.32
N ALA A 580 -13.77 -43.24 -12.01
CA ALA A 580 -12.62 -44.11 -11.83
C ALA A 580 -12.78 -45.01 -10.59
N PRO A 581 -12.26 -46.25 -10.60
CA PRO A 581 -12.34 -47.14 -9.45
C PRO A 581 -11.71 -46.55 -8.19
N GLY A 582 -12.34 -46.76 -7.03
CA GLY A 582 -11.88 -46.17 -5.75
C GLY A 582 -10.42 -46.47 -5.37
N HIS A 583 -9.89 -47.64 -5.75
CA HIS A 583 -8.49 -48.00 -5.47
C HIS A 583 -7.46 -47.12 -6.22
N MET A 584 -7.84 -46.50 -7.34
CA MET A 584 -7.00 -45.54 -8.07
C MET A 584 -7.01 -44.15 -7.42
N ILE A 585 -8.11 -43.81 -6.74
CA ILE A 585 -8.33 -42.51 -6.12
C ILE A 585 -7.72 -42.48 -4.70
N LEU A 586 -7.82 -43.60 -3.98
CA LEU A 586 -7.46 -43.72 -2.57
C LEU A 586 -6.02 -43.23 -2.23
N PRO A 587 -4.96 -43.55 -3.00
CA PRO A 587 -3.62 -43.08 -2.69
C PRO A 587 -3.50 -41.56 -2.72
N ASP A 588 -4.11 -40.90 -3.71
CA ASP A 588 -4.04 -39.46 -3.90
C ASP A 588 -4.77 -38.71 -2.78
N ILE A 589 -5.97 -39.17 -2.39
CA ILE A 589 -6.75 -38.54 -1.31
C ILE A 589 -6.14 -38.81 0.08
N LEU A 590 -5.62 -40.02 0.34
CA LEU A 590 -4.94 -40.32 1.61
C LEU A 590 -3.67 -39.47 1.76
N ALA A 591 -2.91 -39.28 0.69
CA ALA A 591 -1.77 -38.37 0.69
C ALA A 591 -2.21 -36.93 0.98
N ALA A 592 -3.26 -36.42 0.33
CA ALA A 592 -3.77 -35.07 0.56
C ALA A 592 -4.24 -34.86 2.02
N VAL A 593 -4.97 -35.82 2.58
CA VAL A 593 -5.47 -35.77 3.98
C VAL A 593 -4.31 -35.87 4.99
N GLN A 594 -3.34 -36.76 4.75
CA GLN A 594 -2.18 -36.90 5.64
C GLN A 594 -1.33 -35.62 5.65
N LEU A 595 -1.00 -35.09 4.47
CA LEU A 595 -0.17 -33.90 4.34
C LEU A 595 -0.85 -32.65 4.90
N SER A 596 -2.15 -32.49 4.65
CA SER A 596 -2.92 -31.37 5.21
C SER A 596 -3.00 -31.42 6.73
N SER A 597 -3.14 -32.61 7.33
CA SER A 597 -3.09 -32.81 8.78
C SER A 597 -1.73 -32.45 9.37
N GLU A 598 -0.64 -32.99 8.81
CA GLU A 598 0.73 -32.77 9.30
C GLU A 598 1.19 -31.31 9.19
N LEU A 599 0.72 -30.58 8.16
CA LEU A 599 1.01 -29.16 7.97
C LEU A 599 0.11 -28.24 8.81
N GLY A 600 -0.98 -28.75 9.38
CA GLY A 600 -1.99 -27.94 10.08
C GLY A 600 -2.87 -27.10 9.15
N LEU A 601 -3.12 -27.59 7.93
CA LEU A 601 -4.05 -26.99 6.96
C LEU A 601 -5.46 -27.50 7.22
N TRP A 602 -6.04 -27.13 8.37
CA TRP A 602 -7.27 -27.74 8.89
C TRP A 602 -8.47 -27.62 7.95
N ARG A 603 -8.54 -26.55 7.17
CA ARG A 603 -9.61 -26.39 6.18
C ARG A 603 -9.51 -27.42 5.04
N LEU A 604 -8.32 -27.59 4.46
CA LEU A 604 -8.09 -28.60 3.42
C LEU A 604 -8.21 -30.02 3.97
N TYR A 605 -7.80 -30.23 5.22
CA TYR A 605 -7.98 -31.49 5.92
C TYR A 605 -9.47 -31.86 6.03
N ARG A 606 -10.31 -30.97 6.56
CA ARG A 606 -11.75 -31.20 6.72
C ARG A 606 -12.43 -31.48 5.38
N PHE A 607 -12.15 -30.66 4.36
CA PHE A 607 -12.66 -30.88 3.00
C PHE A 607 -12.17 -32.22 2.41
N GLY A 608 -10.88 -32.52 2.56
CA GLY A 608 -10.29 -33.78 2.13
C GLY A 608 -10.88 -35.01 2.84
N THR A 609 -11.24 -34.90 4.12
CA THR A 609 -11.94 -35.96 4.86
C THR A 609 -13.33 -36.21 4.30
N VAL A 610 -14.08 -35.16 3.95
CA VAL A 610 -15.39 -35.30 3.29
C VAL A 610 -15.25 -36.04 1.96
N VAL A 611 -14.30 -35.61 1.11
CA VAL A 611 -14.04 -36.26 -0.20
C VAL A 611 -13.55 -37.70 -0.01
N LEU A 612 -12.71 -37.98 0.98
CA LEU A 612 -12.29 -39.35 1.32
C LEU A 612 -13.50 -40.23 1.68
N CYS A 613 -14.42 -39.71 2.50
CA CYS A 613 -15.63 -40.42 2.88
C CYS A 613 -16.55 -40.69 1.68
N GLU A 614 -16.68 -39.76 0.73
CA GLU A 614 -17.40 -40.01 -0.53
C GLU A 614 -16.77 -41.12 -1.36
N VAL A 615 -15.43 -41.13 -1.50
CA VAL A 615 -14.71 -42.20 -2.20
C VAL A 615 -14.93 -43.55 -1.52
N LEU A 616 -14.91 -43.59 -0.18
CA LEU A 616 -15.14 -44.82 0.59
C LEU A 616 -16.58 -45.35 0.43
N LEU A 617 -17.58 -44.47 0.34
CA LEU A 617 -18.96 -44.88 0.05
C LEU A 617 -19.11 -45.40 -1.38
N GLY A 618 -18.40 -44.83 -2.35
CA GLY A 618 -18.41 -45.30 -3.75
C GLY A 618 -17.74 -46.67 -3.97
N MET A 619 -17.10 -47.26 -2.95
CA MET A 619 -16.52 -48.60 -3.03
C MET A 619 -17.59 -49.67 -2.76
N GLU A 620 -18.35 -50.00 -3.81
CA GLU A 620 -19.41 -51.02 -3.78
C GLU A 620 -18.90 -52.37 -3.21
N GLY A 621 -19.70 -53.01 -2.35
CA GLY A 621 -19.47 -54.37 -1.85
C GLY A 621 -18.49 -54.53 -0.68
N MET A 622 -17.93 -53.44 -0.13
CA MET A 622 -16.96 -53.51 0.98
C MET A 622 -17.52 -53.14 2.37
N GLY A 623 -18.81 -52.78 2.50
CA GLY A 623 -19.44 -52.47 3.80
C GLY A 623 -18.80 -51.29 4.55
N MET A 624 -18.33 -50.28 3.82
CA MET A 624 -17.55 -49.16 4.39
C MET A 624 -18.40 -48.08 5.07
N ALA A 625 -19.72 -48.14 4.96
CA ALA A 625 -20.65 -47.11 5.44
C ALA A 625 -20.50 -46.84 6.96
N GLY A 626 -20.38 -47.88 7.79
CA GLY A 626 -20.16 -47.71 9.23
C GLY A 626 -18.83 -47.02 9.57
N LYS A 627 -17.79 -47.23 8.76
CA LYS A 627 -16.50 -46.54 8.92
C LYS A 627 -16.64 -45.06 8.54
N VAL A 628 -17.39 -44.75 7.48
CA VAL A 628 -17.66 -43.39 7.03
C VAL A 628 -18.39 -42.59 8.10
N VAL A 629 -19.45 -43.14 8.70
CA VAL A 629 -20.17 -42.50 9.81
C VAL A 629 -19.20 -42.14 10.94
N LYS A 630 -18.40 -43.10 11.40
CA LYS A 630 -17.44 -42.87 12.49
C LYS A 630 -16.39 -41.80 12.17
N GLN A 631 -15.88 -41.77 10.94
CA GLN A 631 -14.87 -40.78 10.54
C GLN A 631 -15.48 -39.38 10.40
N LEU A 632 -16.66 -39.25 9.79
CA LEU A 632 -17.27 -37.94 9.60
C LEU A 632 -17.82 -37.37 10.91
N GLU A 633 -18.45 -38.18 11.76
CA GLU A 633 -18.91 -37.77 13.10
C GLU A 633 -17.75 -37.27 13.97
N GLY A 634 -16.55 -37.85 13.83
CA GLY A 634 -15.35 -37.40 14.54
C GLY A 634 -14.87 -35.99 14.18
N VAL A 635 -15.24 -35.48 13.00
CA VAL A 635 -14.83 -34.15 12.49
C VAL A 635 -16.04 -33.22 12.30
N TRP A 636 -17.26 -33.71 12.56
CA TRP A 636 -18.51 -33.03 12.20
C TRP A 636 -18.66 -31.66 12.83
N ASP A 637 -18.42 -31.54 14.14
CA ASP A 637 -18.47 -30.26 14.85
C ASP A 637 -17.48 -29.23 14.26
N GLN A 638 -16.33 -29.69 13.77
CA GLN A 638 -15.33 -28.83 13.15
C GLN A 638 -15.70 -28.42 11.72
N ILE A 639 -16.46 -29.26 11.02
CA ILE A 639 -17.03 -28.95 9.69
C ILE A 639 -18.13 -27.90 9.86
N LEU A 640 -19.06 -28.11 10.81
CA LEU A 640 -20.14 -27.16 11.13
C LEU A 640 -19.63 -25.83 11.65
N GLY A 641 -18.58 -25.83 12.46
CA GLY A 641 -17.92 -24.60 12.93
C GLY A 641 -17.06 -23.92 11.86
N GLY A 642 -16.89 -24.52 10.69
CA GLY A 642 -16.20 -23.93 9.55
C GLY A 642 -17.14 -23.10 8.67
N ASP A 643 -16.59 -22.10 7.99
CA ASP A 643 -17.33 -21.25 7.03
C ASP A 643 -17.51 -21.87 5.63
N ASP A 644 -17.03 -23.10 5.40
CA ASP A 644 -17.03 -23.73 4.08
C ASP A 644 -18.35 -24.46 3.81
N SER A 645 -19.29 -23.75 3.18
CA SER A 645 -20.65 -24.26 2.95
C SER A 645 -20.67 -25.49 2.04
N GLU A 646 -19.71 -25.61 1.13
CA GLU A 646 -19.58 -26.80 0.27
C GLU A 646 -19.18 -28.04 1.07
N ALA A 647 -18.21 -27.89 1.98
CA ALA A 647 -17.79 -29.00 2.85
C ALA A 647 -18.94 -29.47 3.75
N VAL A 648 -19.74 -28.53 4.27
CA VAL A 648 -20.92 -28.87 5.09
C VAL A 648 -21.99 -29.57 4.25
N ALA A 649 -22.34 -29.04 3.07
CA ALA A 649 -23.35 -29.63 2.20
C ALA A 649 -22.98 -31.05 1.75
N ARG A 650 -21.75 -31.24 1.27
CA ARG A 650 -21.22 -32.55 0.85
C ARG A 650 -21.07 -33.50 2.04
N GLY A 651 -20.60 -33.01 3.18
CA GLY A 651 -20.48 -33.79 4.40
C GLY A 651 -21.83 -34.29 4.92
N ALA A 652 -22.85 -33.42 4.98
CA ALA A 652 -24.21 -33.79 5.37
C ALA A 652 -24.81 -34.83 4.41
N MET A 653 -24.60 -34.66 3.11
CA MET A 653 -25.05 -35.62 2.10
C MET A 653 -24.37 -36.98 2.30
N CYS A 654 -23.06 -36.99 2.52
CA CYS A 654 -22.26 -38.18 2.75
C CYS A 654 -22.69 -38.92 4.03
N LEU A 655 -22.93 -38.21 5.14
CA LEU A 655 -23.48 -38.79 6.37
C LEU A 655 -24.88 -39.36 6.15
N GLY A 656 -25.73 -38.65 5.43
CA GLY A 656 -27.08 -39.10 5.07
C GLY A 656 -27.06 -40.44 4.33
N LYS A 657 -26.25 -40.55 3.28
CA LYS A 657 -26.06 -41.80 2.52
C LYS A 657 -25.49 -42.92 3.39
N ALA A 658 -24.44 -42.65 4.15
CA ALA A 658 -23.80 -43.67 4.99
C ALA A 658 -24.77 -44.23 6.05
N LYS A 659 -25.59 -43.36 6.68
CA LYS A 659 -26.59 -43.79 7.65
C LYS A 659 -27.76 -44.53 7.00
N LEU A 660 -28.14 -44.14 5.78
CA LEU A 660 -29.13 -44.86 4.98
C LEU A 660 -28.65 -46.29 4.67
N ASP A 661 -27.43 -46.47 4.20
CA ASP A 661 -26.86 -47.80 3.90
C ASP A 661 -26.81 -48.68 5.17
N VAL A 662 -26.33 -48.13 6.29
CA VAL A 662 -26.29 -48.88 7.57
C VAL A 662 -27.70 -49.21 8.07
N SER A 663 -28.67 -48.33 7.84
CA SER A 663 -30.07 -48.59 8.19
C SER A 663 -30.67 -49.71 7.35
N LEU A 664 -30.33 -49.81 6.07
CA LEU A 664 -30.80 -50.87 5.17
C LEU A 664 -30.19 -52.23 5.51
N ASP A 665 -28.94 -52.26 6.00
CA ASP A 665 -28.29 -53.49 6.46
C ASP A 665 -28.79 -53.96 7.84
N GLY A 666 -29.28 -53.03 8.68
CA GLY A 666 -29.62 -53.28 10.08
C GLY A 666 -31.10 -53.12 10.47
N ASP A 667 -32.00 -52.79 9.54
CA ASP A 667 -33.43 -52.50 9.75
C ASP A 667 -33.70 -51.56 10.95
N SER A 668 -33.02 -50.41 11.01
CA SER A 668 -33.14 -49.44 12.11
C SER A 668 -33.83 -48.13 11.69
N ASP A 669 -35.09 -47.94 12.11
CA ASP A 669 -35.86 -46.72 11.82
C ASP A 669 -35.22 -45.43 12.38
N ASP A 670 -34.53 -45.51 13.53
CA ASP A 670 -33.86 -44.37 14.16
C ASP A 670 -32.71 -43.83 13.28
N LEU A 671 -31.95 -44.73 12.64
CA LEU A 671 -30.86 -44.35 11.73
C LEU A 671 -31.42 -43.75 10.43
N LEU A 672 -32.56 -44.25 9.97
CA LEU A 672 -33.27 -43.73 8.81
C LEU A 672 -33.80 -42.31 9.06
N ASP A 673 -34.30 -42.02 10.27
CA ASP A 673 -34.71 -40.66 10.67
C ASP A 673 -33.51 -39.70 10.71
N GLN A 674 -32.38 -40.12 11.28
CA GLN A 674 -31.16 -39.33 11.26
C GLN A 674 -30.65 -39.09 9.84
N ALA A 675 -30.66 -40.11 8.98
CA ALA A 675 -30.29 -39.98 7.57
C ALA A 675 -31.16 -38.93 6.86
N THR A 676 -32.47 -38.98 7.08
CA THR A 676 -33.43 -38.01 6.54
C THR A 676 -33.14 -36.58 7.01
N GLN A 677 -32.79 -36.39 8.28
CA GLN A 677 -32.42 -35.08 8.82
C GLN A 677 -31.14 -34.52 8.16
N HIS A 678 -30.09 -35.36 8.03
CA HIS A 678 -28.84 -34.96 7.39
C HIS A 678 -29.02 -34.62 5.90
N ILE A 679 -29.85 -35.38 5.17
CA ILE A 679 -30.15 -35.09 3.76
C ILE A 679 -30.94 -33.78 3.63
N LYS A 680 -31.94 -33.54 4.49
CA LYS A 680 -32.67 -32.25 4.52
C LYS A 680 -31.74 -31.08 4.80
N HIS A 681 -30.85 -31.21 5.77
CA HIS A 681 -29.84 -30.19 6.07
C HIS A 681 -28.89 -29.93 4.89
N SER A 682 -28.46 -30.99 4.19
CA SER A 682 -27.66 -30.86 2.96
C SER A 682 -28.41 -30.09 1.87
N ILE A 683 -29.71 -30.33 1.68
CA ILE A 683 -30.55 -29.61 0.71
C ILE A 683 -30.64 -28.13 1.07
N GLU A 684 -30.91 -27.79 2.34
CA GLU A 684 -30.97 -26.40 2.81
C GLU A 684 -29.68 -25.63 2.45
N ILE A 685 -28.51 -26.21 2.74
CA ILE A 685 -27.23 -25.57 2.42
C ILE A 685 -26.97 -25.57 0.91
N SER A 686 -27.33 -26.63 0.20
CA SER A 686 -27.18 -26.72 -1.25
C SER A 686 -28.04 -25.71 -2.00
N THR A 687 -29.19 -25.30 -1.45
CA THR A 687 -29.98 -24.18 -2.00
C THR A 687 -29.24 -22.86 -1.85
N LYS A 688 -28.57 -22.61 -0.71
CA LYS A 688 -27.73 -21.42 -0.52
C LYS A 688 -26.51 -21.44 -1.45
N LEU A 689 -25.90 -22.60 -1.65
CA LEU A 689 -24.74 -22.83 -2.54
C LEU A 689 -25.11 -22.75 -4.03
N GLU A 690 -26.41 -22.74 -4.36
CA GLU A 690 -26.91 -22.85 -5.74
C GLU A 690 -26.39 -24.11 -6.46
N SER A 691 -26.23 -25.22 -5.72
CA SER A 691 -25.66 -26.47 -6.24
C SER A 691 -26.72 -27.37 -6.87
N ARG A 692 -26.77 -27.43 -8.20
CA ARG A 692 -27.76 -28.25 -8.91
C ARG A 692 -27.57 -29.75 -8.67
N SER A 693 -26.34 -30.23 -8.69
CA SER A 693 -26.02 -31.66 -8.55
C SER A 693 -26.44 -32.21 -7.19
N LEU A 694 -26.12 -31.49 -6.11
CA LEU A 694 -26.47 -31.90 -4.74
C LEU A 694 -27.97 -31.81 -4.47
N LEU A 695 -28.67 -30.83 -5.06
CA LEU A 695 -30.13 -30.73 -4.94
C LEU A 695 -30.85 -31.89 -5.64
N LEU A 696 -30.42 -32.27 -6.85
CA LEU A 696 -30.97 -33.44 -7.55
C LEU A 696 -30.72 -34.73 -6.77
N GLU A 697 -29.52 -34.88 -6.21
CA GLU A 697 -29.17 -36.05 -5.43
C GLU A 697 -29.98 -36.12 -4.13
N GLY A 698 -30.06 -35.03 -3.36
CA GLY A 698 -30.80 -34.99 -2.11
C GLY A 698 -32.31 -35.21 -2.28
N THR A 699 -32.93 -34.57 -3.28
CA THR A 699 -34.37 -34.74 -3.55
C THR A 699 -34.70 -36.15 -4.04
N SER A 700 -33.83 -36.76 -4.86
CA SER A 700 -34.01 -38.15 -5.29
C SER A 700 -33.89 -39.13 -4.10
N LEU A 701 -32.88 -38.98 -3.23
CA LEU A 701 -32.73 -39.79 -2.02
C LEU A 701 -33.94 -39.67 -1.09
N LEU A 702 -34.45 -38.45 -0.83
CA LEU A 702 -35.64 -38.27 0.00
C LEU A 702 -36.90 -38.91 -0.62
N SER A 703 -37.04 -38.85 -1.94
CA SER A 703 -38.15 -39.53 -2.63
C SER A 703 -38.09 -41.04 -2.47
N MET A 704 -36.88 -41.64 -2.57
CA MET A 704 -36.67 -43.07 -2.37
C MET A 704 -36.93 -43.49 -0.92
N ILE A 705 -36.45 -42.71 0.06
CA ILE A 705 -36.73 -42.96 1.49
C ILE A 705 -38.24 -42.88 1.77
N SER A 706 -38.94 -41.93 1.16
CA SER A 706 -40.39 -41.78 1.33
C SER A 706 -41.18 -42.95 0.74
N GLU A 707 -40.72 -43.49 -0.41
CA GLU A 707 -41.27 -44.71 -1.01
C GLU A 707 -41.02 -45.93 -0.11
N LEU A 708 -39.80 -46.08 0.44
CA LEU A 708 -39.46 -47.14 1.40
C LEU A 708 -40.36 -47.12 2.65
N ARG A 709 -40.78 -45.92 3.09
CA ARG A 709 -41.70 -45.72 4.22
C ARG A 709 -43.19 -45.83 3.86
N GLY A 710 -43.54 -46.02 2.58
CA GLY A 710 -44.92 -46.02 2.10
C GLY A 710 -45.63 -44.65 2.19
N GLN A 711 -44.88 -43.55 2.30
CA GLN A 711 -45.40 -42.18 2.43
C GLN A 711 -45.58 -41.54 1.05
N THR A 712 -46.65 -41.90 0.35
CA THR A 712 -46.90 -41.48 -1.04
C THR A 712 -46.99 -39.97 -1.22
N GLN A 713 -47.60 -39.25 -0.27
CA GLN A 713 -47.72 -37.79 -0.34
C GLN A 713 -46.36 -37.08 -0.29
N GLN A 714 -45.49 -37.46 0.65
CA GLN A 714 -44.15 -36.84 0.79
C GLN A 714 -43.24 -37.20 -0.39
N ARG A 715 -43.36 -38.43 -0.90
CA ARG A 715 -42.66 -38.84 -2.12
C ARG A 715 -43.05 -37.96 -3.31
N ASP A 716 -44.34 -37.73 -3.53
CA ASP A 716 -44.83 -36.94 -4.65
C ASP A 716 -44.35 -35.48 -4.55
N GLU A 717 -44.35 -34.90 -3.35
CA GLU A 717 -43.78 -33.58 -3.08
C GLU A 717 -42.26 -33.52 -3.37
N HIS A 718 -41.50 -34.54 -2.98
CA HIS A 718 -40.06 -34.61 -3.26
C HIS A 718 -39.77 -34.82 -4.75
N SER A 719 -40.59 -35.62 -5.44
CA SER A 719 -40.50 -35.84 -6.89
C SER A 719 -40.82 -34.57 -7.67
N GLU A 720 -41.83 -33.80 -7.26
CA GLU A 720 -42.13 -32.50 -7.85
C GLU A 720 -40.96 -31.52 -7.70
N LYS A 721 -40.37 -31.45 -6.49
CA LYS A 721 -39.15 -30.65 -6.26
C LYS A 721 -37.98 -31.09 -7.13
N TYR A 722 -37.78 -32.40 -7.29
CA TYR A 722 -36.76 -32.93 -8.21
C TYR A 722 -37.01 -32.46 -9.65
N MET A 723 -38.26 -32.52 -10.12
CA MET A 723 -38.62 -32.07 -11.48
C MET A 723 -38.39 -30.57 -11.68
N ILE A 724 -38.68 -29.75 -10.67
CA ILE A 724 -38.41 -28.30 -10.68
C ILE A 724 -36.89 -28.04 -10.80
N VAL A 725 -36.08 -28.66 -9.95
CA VAL A 725 -34.61 -28.52 -9.98
C VAL A 725 -34.02 -29.05 -11.29
N ARG A 726 -34.59 -30.13 -11.83
CA ARG A 726 -34.15 -30.72 -13.10
C ARG A 726 -34.48 -29.83 -14.28
N ALA A 727 -35.68 -29.22 -14.31
CA ALA A 727 -36.05 -28.26 -15.34
C ALA A 727 -35.11 -27.04 -15.34
N GLY A 728 -34.65 -26.64 -14.15
CA GLY A 728 -33.78 -25.48 -13.97
C GLY A 728 -34.54 -24.16 -14.11
N ASP A 729 -34.02 -23.10 -13.50
CA ASP A 729 -34.59 -21.76 -13.64
C ASP A 729 -33.89 -21.03 -14.81
N GLU A 730 -34.52 -21.03 -15.98
CA GLU A 730 -34.02 -20.33 -17.17
C GLU A 730 -33.84 -18.81 -16.93
N ALA A 731 -34.64 -18.21 -16.04
CA ALA A 731 -34.53 -16.78 -15.74
C ALA A 731 -33.30 -16.50 -14.86
N GLU A 732 -32.99 -17.41 -13.93
CA GLU A 732 -31.78 -17.33 -13.10
C GLU A 732 -30.52 -17.50 -13.94
N LEU A 733 -30.48 -18.49 -14.84
CA LEU A 733 -29.38 -18.71 -15.79
C LEU A 733 -29.12 -17.47 -16.66
N LYS A 734 -30.16 -16.86 -17.24
CA LYS A 734 -30.04 -15.62 -18.01
C LYS A 734 -29.50 -14.46 -17.17
N ARG A 735 -29.98 -14.32 -15.93
CA ARG A 735 -29.51 -13.29 -15.01
C ARG A 735 -28.01 -13.46 -14.69
N MET A 736 -27.54 -14.70 -14.53
CA MET A 736 -26.12 -15.00 -14.32
C MET A 736 -25.29 -14.67 -15.56
N GLU A 737 -25.75 -15.05 -16.75
CA GLU A 737 -25.09 -14.70 -18.01
C GLU A 737 -24.94 -13.17 -18.15
N GLU A 738 -26.01 -12.41 -17.90
CA GLU A 738 -25.97 -10.95 -17.89
C GLU A 738 -25.03 -10.38 -16.81
N GLN A 739 -24.91 -11.04 -15.65
CA GLN A 739 -23.98 -10.64 -14.59
C GLN A 739 -22.53 -10.87 -15.03
N VAL A 740 -22.22 -12.01 -15.64
CA VAL A 740 -20.89 -12.34 -16.16
C VAL A 740 -20.46 -11.35 -17.24
N VAL A 741 -21.36 -11.01 -18.17
CA VAL A 741 -21.08 -10.01 -19.22
C VAL A 741 -20.79 -8.64 -18.61
N ARG A 742 -21.66 -8.16 -17.70
CA ARG A 742 -21.47 -6.87 -17.03
C ARG A 742 -20.17 -6.80 -16.23
N VAL A 743 -19.86 -7.85 -15.46
CA VAL A 743 -18.61 -7.91 -14.68
C VAL A 743 -17.40 -7.99 -15.61
N GLY A 744 -17.48 -8.75 -16.70
CA GLY A 744 -16.43 -8.82 -17.71
C GLY A 744 -16.15 -7.48 -18.39
N GLU A 745 -17.19 -6.70 -18.69
CA GLU A 745 -17.04 -5.33 -19.18
C GLU A 745 -16.36 -4.42 -18.15
N ILE A 746 -16.72 -4.52 -16.87
CA ILE A 746 -16.07 -3.75 -15.80
C ILE A 746 -14.59 -4.13 -15.70
N VAL A 747 -14.25 -5.42 -15.67
CA VAL A 747 -12.86 -5.89 -15.63
C VAL A 747 -12.08 -5.33 -16.81
N LYS A 748 -12.63 -5.37 -18.02
CA LYS A 748 -12.02 -4.79 -19.22
C LYS A 748 -11.81 -3.27 -19.08
N MET A 749 -12.81 -2.53 -18.61
CA MET A 749 -12.72 -1.09 -18.42
C MET A 749 -11.66 -0.71 -17.38
N VAL A 750 -11.59 -1.42 -16.26
CA VAL A 750 -10.55 -1.24 -15.25
C VAL A 750 -9.17 -1.53 -15.85
N GLY A 751 -9.03 -2.62 -16.60
CA GLY A 751 -7.76 -2.96 -17.27
C GLY A 751 -7.27 -1.88 -18.23
N VAL A 752 -8.16 -1.30 -19.05
CA VAL A 752 -7.83 -0.18 -19.94
C VAL A 752 -7.40 1.05 -19.15
N ARG A 753 -8.13 1.41 -18.09
CA ARG A 753 -7.78 2.55 -17.24
C ARG A 753 -6.43 2.37 -16.55
N VAL A 754 -6.15 1.18 -16.02
CA VAL A 754 -4.85 0.87 -15.40
C VAL A 754 -3.73 1.02 -16.43
N ALA A 755 -3.92 0.52 -17.65
CA ALA A 755 -2.95 0.69 -18.74
C ALA A 755 -2.73 2.16 -19.16
N GLU A 756 -3.76 3.01 -19.06
CA GLU A 756 -3.66 4.46 -19.29
C GLU A 756 -2.99 5.22 -18.12
N GLY A 757 -2.70 4.56 -16.99
CA GLY A 757 -2.12 5.17 -15.80
C GLY A 757 -3.18 5.80 -14.89
N TRP A 758 -4.22 5.04 -14.54
CA TRP A 758 -5.27 5.46 -13.61
C TRP A 758 -4.69 5.94 -12.28
N LYS A 759 -4.98 7.20 -11.92
CA LYS A 759 -4.65 7.80 -10.63
C LYS A 759 -5.83 7.75 -9.66
#